data_AF-A0A2T4YPV6-F1
#
_entry.id   AF-A0A2T4YPV6-F1
#
_cell.length_a   1.000
_cell.length_b   1.000
_cell.length_c   1.000
_cell.angle_alpha   90.00
_cell.angle_beta   90.00
_cell.angle_gamma   90.00
#
_symmetry.space_group_name_H-M   'P 1'
#
loop_
_entity.id
_entity.type
_entity.pdbx_description
1 polymer ?
#
loop_
_entity_poly.entity_id
_entity_poly.type
_entity_poly.pdbx_seq_one_letter_code
_entity_poly.pdbx_strand_id
1 'polypeptide(L)'
;MTAATMAQRTISRRAMIMGAGAVTAWAASPARALLQQTAQPRALPASVEAVLARMTVVEKAGQLTLMAAAWAGGAATALNPAGGSSSFDEQLAQVRAGRLGGVFNGNGAVMAQRMQTAAMRQSRLKIPLLFAADVIHGLRTVFPVPLAEAASFDPELARRTARAAGAEAAASGIDWTFAPMVDVARDARWGRGVEGAGEDVLLGRMMAAARVRGFQGERGLAASDAVAACAKHFAAYGAGEAGLDYNTVDVSERTLREVYFPPFQSAFDAGAATTMAAFNEISGVPATANAWLLTQILRREWGFGGLVVSDYTGDEELIAHGFAADAREATKLAFMAGVDMSMQSGFYLAHLPALVAAGEVPMARLDQAVRRVLALKVALGLFDDPFRRIDPRREKTRIRTRETLALARDAGARSIVLLKNDGALLPLPRQGRRIALIGPFAAGQHDLIGPWNVYGTDAEAVDLATGIRAAVADPAQVSVTPGSGIDDPLPGGIAAAVAAARAADVVLLAVGESQRMSGEAQSRASIVIPAAQMALAEAVAATGTPIVVLLRTGRALVLSDAVLKAPAILVTWFLGSQDGPAIADIVFGKTGPSARLPVSFPHATGQEPYHYDHKNTGRPNPPGPLLEYKARYREFANAALFPFGHGLTYGAIDYESLDLGAARLSTDGALTVRATIANGGTRAAEEVVQLYIRDLAASVTRPVRELKAFRRVALKPGERQVVSFTLRRDDLLFIGQDLVPTVEPGRFHLWIAPSAQAEGVSGEFQLV
;
A
#
# COMPACT_ATOMS: atom_id res chain seq x y z
N MET A 1 20.88 -54.91 13.93
CA MET A 1 20.91 -54.94 15.42
C MET A 1 22.21 -54.32 15.88
N THR A 2 22.16 -53.09 16.42
CA THR A 2 22.91 -52.59 17.59
C THR A 2 22.46 -51.15 17.86
N ALA A 3 22.20 -50.86 19.13
CA ALA A 3 21.34 -49.79 19.62
C ALA A 3 22.04 -48.43 19.76
N ALA A 4 21.28 -47.35 19.51
CA ALA A 4 21.68 -45.97 19.77
C ALA A 4 21.27 -45.55 21.20
N THR A 5 22.22 -45.08 21.98
CA THR A 5 22.06 -44.48 23.31
C THR A 5 21.47 -43.06 23.19
N MET A 6 20.31 -42.81 23.79
CA MET A 6 19.77 -41.47 24.03
C MET A 6 20.56 -40.75 25.13
N ALA A 7 21.05 -39.55 24.84
CA ALA A 7 21.56 -38.63 25.85
C ALA A 7 20.43 -37.67 26.28
N GLN A 8 20.01 -37.76 27.55
CA GLN A 8 19.08 -36.81 28.17
C GLN A 8 19.77 -35.44 28.34
N ARG A 9 19.24 -34.40 27.70
CA ARG A 9 19.63 -33.00 27.95
C ARG A 9 18.87 -32.49 29.16
N THR A 10 19.58 -32.20 30.26
CA THR A 10 19.01 -31.51 31.43
C THR A 10 19.18 -30.00 31.29
N ILE A 11 18.06 -29.27 31.30
CA ILE A 11 18.03 -27.80 31.30
C ILE A 11 18.51 -27.32 32.68
N SER A 12 19.51 -26.44 32.72
CA SER A 12 20.05 -25.94 33.98
C SER A 12 19.05 -25.04 34.72
N ARG A 13 19.05 -25.09 36.06
CA ARG A 13 18.22 -24.19 36.91
C ARG A 13 18.44 -22.70 36.58
N ARG A 14 19.63 -22.32 36.12
CA ARG A 14 19.93 -20.93 35.68
C ARG A 14 19.16 -20.53 34.42
N ALA A 15 18.99 -21.44 33.47
CA ALA A 15 18.19 -21.21 32.26
C ALA A 15 16.69 -21.07 32.58
N MET A 16 16.18 -21.86 33.54
CA MET A 16 14.81 -21.71 34.03
C MET A 16 14.57 -20.37 34.74
N ILE A 17 15.53 -19.92 35.56
CA ILE A 17 15.40 -18.64 36.30
C ILE A 17 15.50 -17.43 35.37
N MET A 18 16.39 -17.46 34.36
CA MET A 18 16.47 -16.39 33.35
C MET A 18 15.24 -16.34 32.43
N GLY A 19 14.69 -17.50 32.05
CA GLY A 19 13.43 -17.59 31.30
C GLY A 19 12.23 -17.06 32.09
N ALA A 20 12.14 -17.40 33.39
CA ALA A 20 11.10 -16.88 34.27
C ALA A 20 11.24 -15.35 34.51
N GLY A 21 12.47 -14.84 34.60
CA GLY A 21 12.78 -13.42 34.75
C GLY A 21 12.38 -12.58 33.51
N ALA A 22 12.62 -13.08 32.30
CA ALA A 22 12.21 -12.42 31.07
C ALA A 22 10.68 -12.41 30.89
N VAL A 23 10.01 -13.51 31.25
CA VAL A 23 8.53 -13.60 31.24
C VAL A 23 7.90 -12.66 32.27
N THR A 24 8.48 -12.53 33.46
CA THR A 24 8.00 -11.60 34.50
C THR A 24 8.29 -10.13 34.18
N ALA A 25 9.44 -9.81 33.60
CA ALA A 25 9.76 -8.46 33.13
C ALA A 25 8.87 -8.01 31.96
N TRP A 26 8.54 -8.92 31.03
CA TRP A 26 7.56 -8.65 29.97
C TRP A 26 6.12 -8.58 30.51
N ALA A 27 5.77 -9.39 31.50
CA ALA A 27 4.47 -9.33 32.18
C ALA A 27 4.26 -8.05 33.00
N ALA A 28 5.34 -7.44 33.50
CA ALA A 28 5.30 -6.21 34.31
C ALA A 28 5.57 -4.92 33.49
N SER A 29 5.76 -5.01 32.18
CA SER A 29 6.06 -3.84 31.35
C SER A 29 4.86 -2.87 31.26
N PRO A 30 5.06 -1.56 31.53
CA PRO A 30 4.04 -0.53 31.32
C PRO A 30 3.54 -0.49 29.86
N ALA A 31 4.39 -0.86 28.90
CA ALA A 31 4.01 -0.95 27.48
C ALA A 31 3.02 -2.09 27.23
N ARG A 32 3.13 -3.23 27.93
CA ARG A 32 2.13 -4.31 27.87
C ARG A 32 0.82 -3.90 28.52
N ALA A 33 0.85 -3.18 29.65
CA ALA A 33 -0.36 -2.68 30.29
C ALA A 33 -1.08 -1.62 29.41
N LEU A 34 -0.32 -0.76 28.73
CA LEU A 34 -0.85 0.18 27.74
C LEU A 34 -1.42 -0.55 26.52
N LEU A 35 -0.69 -1.55 25.99
CA LEU A 35 -1.12 -2.40 24.88
C LEU A 35 -2.34 -3.26 25.23
N GLN A 36 -2.45 -3.73 26.48
CA GLN A 36 -3.62 -4.45 26.99
C GLN A 36 -4.81 -3.52 27.24
N GLN A 37 -4.59 -2.26 27.63
CA GLN A 37 -5.66 -1.25 27.70
C GLN A 37 -6.16 -0.85 26.30
N THR A 38 -5.34 -0.96 25.26
CA THR A 38 -5.77 -0.76 23.86
C THR A 38 -6.31 -2.04 23.19
N ALA A 39 -5.93 -3.23 23.66
CA ALA A 39 -6.30 -4.52 23.08
C ALA A 39 -7.57 -5.16 23.68
N GLN A 40 -8.06 -4.68 24.84
CA GLN A 40 -9.39 -5.09 25.29
C GLN A 40 -10.45 -4.33 24.50
N PRO A 41 -11.43 -5.02 23.87
CA PRO A 41 -12.55 -4.33 23.26
C PRO A 41 -13.19 -3.46 24.35
N ARG A 42 -13.23 -2.14 24.14
CA ARG A 42 -13.96 -1.23 25.03
C ARG A 42 -15.34 -1.84 25.25
N ALA A 43 -15.65 -2.15 26.51
CA ALA A 43 -16.95 -2.70 26.86
C ALA A 43 -18.01 -1.78 26.25
N LEU A 44 -19.00 -2.37 25.57
CA LEU A 44 -20.08 -1.59 25.01
C LEU A 44 -20.77 -0.82 26.14
N PRO A 45 -21.25 0.41 25.88
CA PRO A 45 -22.12 1.09 26.83
C PRO A 45 -23.30 0.18 27.22
N ALA A 46 -23.70 0.19 28.49
CA ALA A 46 -24.77 -0.67 28.99
C ALA A 46 -26.08 -0.54 28.17
N SER A 47 -26.36 0.66 27.65
CA SER A 47 -27.48 0.91 26.75
C SER A 47 -27.39 0.13 25.44
N VAL A 48 -26.18 -0.04 24.88
CA VAL A 48 -25.94 -0.78 23.62
C VAL A 48 -25.92 -2.29 23.88
N GLU A 49 -25.40 -2.76 25.02
CA GLU A 49 -25.57 -4.16 25.44
C GLU A 49 -27.05 -4.53 25.60
N ALA A 50 -27.86 -3.63 26.17
CA ALA A 50 -29.30 -3.83 26.26
C ALA A 50 -29.98 -3.88 24.87
N VAL A 51 -29.46 -3.14 23.88
CA VAL A 51 -29.93 -3.26 22.48
C VAL A 51 -29.61 -4.65 21.95
N LEU A 52 -28.37 -5.12 22.09
CA LEU A 52 -27.93 -6.45 21.64
C LEU A 52 -28.79 -7.57 22.26
N ALA A 53 -29.07 -7.50 23.56
CA ALA A 53 -29.88 -8.48 24.28
C ALA A 53 -31.33 -8.58 23.77
N ARG A 54 -31.87 -7.51 23.17
CA ARG A 54 -33.23 -7.48 22.60
C ARG A 54 -33.29 -7.88 21.13
N MET A 55 -32.16 -8.10 20.47
CA MET A 55 -32.12 -8.46 19.04
C MET A 55 -32.59 -9.90 18.84
N THR A 56 -33.44 -10.10 17.83
CA THR A 56 -33.71 -11.43 17.29
C THR A 56 -32.48 -11.96 16.56
N VAL A 57 -32.43 -13.27 16.30
CA VAL A 57 -31.33 -13.88 15.52
C VAL A 57 -31.25 -13.29 14.11
N VAL A 58 -32.39 -12.97 13.49
CA VAL A 58 -32.43 -12.35 12.15
C VAL A 58 -31.89 -10.92 12.18
N GLU A 59 -32.22 -10.12 13.19
CA GLU A 59 -31.65 -8.76 13.32
C GLU A 59 -30.14 -8.81 13.63
N LYS A 60 -29.69 -9.80 14.40
CA LYS A 60 -28.26 -10.06 14.63
C LYS A 60 -27.55 -10.40 13.32
N ALA A 61 -28.09 -11.34 12.53
CA ALA A 61 -27.55 -11.65 11.20
C ALA A 61 -27.55 -10.42 10.29
N GLY A 62 -28.62 -9.61 10.33
CA GLY A 62 -28.71 -8.35 9.60
C GLY A 62 -27.61 -7.35 9.93
N GLN A 63 -27.19 -7.24 11.21
CA GLN A 63 -26.04 -6.39 11.57
C GLN A 63 -24.72 -6.84 10.95
N LEU A 64 -24.61 -8.12 10.58
CA LEU A 64 -23.42 -8.69 9.97
C LEU A 64 -23.48 -8.70 8.44
N THR A 65 -24.49 -8.06 7.84
CA THR A 65 -24.68 -7.98 6.40
C THR A 65 -24.31 -6.59 5.88
N LEU A 66 -23.40 -6.56 4.90
CA LEU A 66 -22.93 -5.36 4.21
C LEU A 66 -23.13 -5.56 2.71
N MET A 67 -23.91 -4.69 2.06
CA MET A 67 -24.24 -4.82 0.63
C MET A 67 -23.75 -3.62 -0.17
N ALA A 68 -23.48 -3.81 -1.47
CA ALA A 68 -23.22 -2.68 -2.36
C ALA A 68 -24.43 -1.73 -2.33
N ALA A 69 -24.18 -0.42 -2.22
CA ALA A 69 -25.24 0.57 -2.19
C ALA A 69 -26.00 0.59 -3.52
N ALA A 70 -27.34 0.55 -3.49
CA ALA A 70 -28.16 0.59 -4.70
C ALA A 70 -28.07 1.90 -5.51
N TRP A 71 -27.34 2.90 -5.00
CA TRP A 71 -27.04 4.18 -5.66
C TRP A 71 -25.54 4.37 -5.90
N ALA A 72 -24.80 3.27 -6.01
CA ALA A 72 -23.41 3.29 -6.42
C ALA A 72 -23.27 3.95 -7.80
N GLY A 73 -22.21 4.73 -8.01
CA GLY A 73 -21.93 5.36 -9.29
C GLY A 73 -21.46 4.35 -10.35
N GLY A 74 -21.44 4.74 -11.63
CA GLY A 74 -21.03 3.86 -12.72
C GLY A 74 -19.61 3.28 -12.55
N ALA A 75 -18.67 4.03 -11.97
CA ALA A 75 -17.32 3.53 -11.67
C ALA A 75 -17.33 2.42 -10.62
N ALA A 76 -18.08 2.57 -9.51
CA ALA A 76 -18.25 1.53 -8.51
C ALA A 76 -18.86 0.24 -9.10
N THR A 77 -19.84 0.38 -9.99
CA THR A 77 -20.47 -0.76 -10.67
C THR A 77 -19.52 -1.44 -11.65
N ALA A 78 -18.62 -0.70 -12.29
CA ALA A 78 -17.65 -1.24 -13.23
C ALA A 78 -16.43 -1.90 -12.57
N LEU A 79 -16.12 -1.53 -11.32
CA LEU A 79 -15.02 -2.11 -10.54
C LEU A 79 -15.39 -3.44 -9.89
N ASN A 80 -16.67 -3.70 -9.63
CA ASN A 80 -17.11 -4.94 -9.02
C ASN A 80 -17.60 -5.95 -10.07
N PRO A 81 -17.45 -7.27 -9.84
CA PRO A 81 -18.08 -8.29 -10.65
C PRO A 81 -19.60 -8.09 -10.77
N ALA A 82 -20.16 -8.37 -11.95
CA ALA A 82 -21.58 -8.27 -12.20
C ALA A 82 -22.37 -9.23 -11.28
N GLY A 83 -23.01 -8.68 -10.25
CA GLY A 83 -23.89 -9.41 -9.33
C GLY A 83 -25.30 -8.80 -9.30
N GLY A 84 -26.26 -9.52 -8.73
CA GLY A 84 -27.62 -9.02 -8.56
C GLY A 84 -27.64 -7.82 -7.62
N SER A 85 -27.81 -6.61 -8.16
CA SER A 85 -27.98 -5.40 -7.34
C SER A 85 -29.45 -5.24 -6.96
N SER A 86 -29.75 -5.26 -5.67
CA SER A 86 -31.07 -4.89 -5.15
C SER A 86 -31.38 -3.41 -5.45
N SER A 87 -32.64 -3.08 -5.72
CA SER A 87 -33.06 -1.68 -5.86
C SER A 87 -32.97 -0.91 -4.54
N PHE A 88 -32.96 0.43 -4.62
CA PHE A 88 -32.91 1.26 -3.41
C PHE A 88 -34.12 1.02 -2.48
N ASP A 89 -35.30 0.79 -3.05
CA ASP A 89 -36.51 0.52 -2.27
C ASP A 89 -36.47 -0.84 -1.58
N GLU A 90 -35.87 -1.85 -2.23
CA GLU A 90 -35.60 -3.15 -1.60
C GLU A 90 -34.62 -3.02 -0.44
N GLN A 91 -33.52 -2.28 -0.61
CA GLN A 91 -32.58 -2.04 0.49
C GLN A 91 -33.25 -1.28 1.64
N LEU A 92 -34.09 -0.27 1.35
CA LEU A 92 -34.89 0.39 2.39
C LEU A 92 -35.82 -0.58 3.12
N ALA A 93 -36.45 -1.53 2.41
CA ALA A 93 -37.26 -2.57 3.05
C ALA A 93 -36.42 -3.46 3.98
N GLN A 94 -35.21 -3.87 3.56
CA GLN A 94 -34.29 -4.63 4.42
C GLN A 94 -33.85 -3.83 5.66
N VAL A 95 -33.56 -2.54 5.50
CA VAL A 95 -33.23 -1.63 6.61
C VAL A 95 -34.37 -1.54 7.62
N ARG A 96 -35.62 -1.34 7.16
CA ARG A 96 -36.81 -1.31 8.03
C ARG A 96 -36.98 -2.60 8.81
N ALA A 97 -36.69 -3.74 8.16
CA ALA A 97 -36.76 -5.06 8.76
C ALA A 97 -35.55 -5.42 9.66
N GLY A 98 -34.56 -4.54 9.81
CA GLY A 98 -33.34 -4.80 10.59
C GLY A 98 -32.41 -5.84 9.98
N ARG A 99 -32.49 -6.05 8.66
CA ARG A 99 -31.77 -7.09 7.91
C ARG A 99 -30.51 -6.58 7.19
N LEU A 100 -30.09 -5.34 7.47
CA LEU A 100 -28.93 -4.71 6.86
C LEU A 100 -28.14 -3.93 7.91
N GLY A 101 -26.83 -4.14 7.97
CA GLY A 101 -25.93 -3.53 8.95
C GLY A 101 -25.26 -2.27 8.43
N GLY A 102 -25.08 -2.20 7.10
CA GLY A 102 -24.53 -1.08 6.37
C GLY A 102 -24.57 -1.32 4.86
N VAL A 103 -24.09 -0.33 4.11
CA VAL A 103 -23.82 -0.45 2.67
C VAL A 103 -22.47 0.12 2.31
N PHE A 104 -21.95 -0.19 1.12
CA PHE A 104 -20.69 0.35 0.64
C PHE A 104 -20.75 0.95 -0.77
N ASN A 105 -19.79 1.83 -1.08
CA ASN A 105 -19.61 2.48 -2.39
C ASN A 105 -20.83 3.28 -2.89
N GLY A 106 -21.65 3.79 -1.98
CA GLY A 106 -22.72 4.75 -2.30
C GLY A 106 -22.17 6.13 -2.64
N ASN A 107 -22.80 6.84 -3.57
CA ASN A 107 -22.37 8.17 -4.02
C ASN A 107 -23.29 9.29 -3.49
N GLY A 108 -22.83 9.98 -2.44
CA GLY A 108 -23.39 11.25 -1.97
C GLY A 108 -24.21 11.20 -0.68
N ALA A 109 -24.18 12.30 0.07
CA ALA A 109 -24.74 12.38 1.42
C ALA A 109 -26.27 12.34 1.47
N VAL A 110 -26.96 12.80 0.41
CA VAL A 110 -28.44 12.85 0.36
C VAL A 110 -29.05 11.44 0.42
N MET A 111 -28.48 10.49 -0.32
CA MET A 111 -28.98 9.12 -0.35
C MET A 111 -28.67 8.37 0.96
N ALA A 112 -27.47 8.59 1.52
CA ALA A 112 -27.13 8.13 2.86
C ALA A 112 -28.12 8.68 3.91
N GLN A 113 -28.49 9.95 3.83
CA GLN A 113 -29.47 10.57 4.73
C GLN A 113 -30.84 9.89 4.66
N ARG A 114 -31.33 9.61 3.45
CA ARG A 114 -32.62 8.91 3.26
C ARG A 114 -32.60 7.53 3.90
N MET A 115 -31.54 6.76 3.67
CA MET A 115 -31.40 5.41 4.19
C MET A 115 -31.22 5.40 5.72
N GLN A 116 -30.37 6.27 6.27
CA GLN A 116 -30.18 6.39 7.72
C GLN A 116 -31.45 6.88 8.42
N THR A 117 -32.24 7.75 7.79
CA THR A 117 -33.55 8.17 8.30
C THR A 117 -34.51 7.00 8.42
N ALA A 118 -34.53 6.08 7.45
CA ALA A 118 -35.34 4.88 7.52
C ALA A 118 -34.90 3.97 8.68
N ALA A 119 -33.59 3.76 8.86
CA ALA A 119 -33.06 3.00 10.00
C ALA A 119 -33.52 3.60 11.33
N MET A 120 -33.38 4.91 11.51
CA MET A 120 -33.68 5.57 12.79
C MET A 120 -35.16 5.75 13.08
N ARG A 121 -36.02 5.92 12.06
CA ARG A 121 -37.45 6.21 12.26
C ARG A 121 -38.37 5.00 12.09
N GLN A 122 -37.94 4.00 11.32
CA GLN A 122 -38.84 2.95 10.83
C GLN A 122 -38.40 1.53 11.24
N SER A 123 -37.15 1.33 11.68
CA SER A 123 -36.72 0.04 12.24
C SER A 123 -37.09 -0.11 13.71
N ARG A 124 -37.30 -1.35 14.17
CA ARG A 124 -37.74 -1.67 15.55
C ARG A 124 -36.76 -1.16 16.61
N LEU A 125 -35.46 -1.44 16.43
CA LEU A 125 -34.41 -1.13 17.41
C LEU A 125 -33.66 0.17 17.12
N LYS A 126 -33.90 0.83 15.98
CA LYS A 126 -33.30 2.10 15.60
C LYS A 126 -31.76 2.08 15.64
N ILE A 127 -31.16 0.99 15.15
CA ILE A 127 -29.70 0.84 15.10
C ILE A 127 -29.18 1.57 13.86
N PRO A 128 -28.23 2.53 13.99
CA PRO A 128 -27.67 3.24 12.85
C PRO A 128 -26.96 2.30 11.87
N LEU A 129 -26.95 2.60 10.57
CA LEU A 129 -26.17 1.88 9.57
C LEU A 129 -24.73 2.40 9.51
N LEU A 130 -23.84 1.57 8.94
CA LEU A 130 -22.51 1.99 8.48
C LEU A 130 -22.57 2.31 6.99
N PHE A 131 -21.90 3.39 6.57
CA PHE A 131 -21.65 3.68 5.16
C PHE A 131 -20.17 3.53 4.88
N ALA A 132 -19.80 2.53 4.08
CA ALA A 132 -18.41 2.22 3.77
C ALA A 132 -18.03 2.60 2.34
N ALA A 133 -16.73 2.72 2.05
CA ALA A 133 -16.28 2.98 0.69
C ALA A 133 -14.80 2.63 0.44
N ASP A 134 -14.46 2.27 -0.79
CA ASP A 134 -13.09 2.29 -1.29
C ASP A 134 -12.64 3.75 -1.53
N VAL A 135 -11.90 4.29 -0.56
CA VAL A 135 -11.26 5.61 -0.63
C VAL A 135 -9.76 5.39 -0.52
N ILE A 136 -9.18 4.80 -1.57
CA ILE A 136 -7.82 4.25 -1.55
C ILE A 136 -6.76 5.36 -1.53
N HIS A 137 -6.83 6.28 -2.51
CA HIS A 137 -5.87 7.38 -2.67
C HIS A 137 -6.57 8.72 -2.92
N GLY A 138 -7.75 8.89 -2.34
CA GLY A 138 -8.56 10.09 -2.48
C GLY A 138 -10.04 9.78 -2.70
N LEU A 139 -10.90 10.77 -2.47
CA LEU A 139 -12.31 10.69 -2.86
C LEU A 139 -12.50 11.35 -4.22
N ARG A 140 -12.62 12.68 -4.27
CA ARG A 140 -12.67 13.43 -5.53
C ARG A 140 -11.44 14.30 -5.76
N THR A 141 -10.80 14.79 -4.70
CA THR A 141 -9.37 15.13 -4.81
C THR A 141 -8.62 13.80 -4.81
N VAL A 142 -8.06 13.45 -5.96
CA VAL A 142 -7.29 12.22 -6.14
C VAL A 142 -5.80 12.54 -5.96
N PHE A 143 -5.14 11.79 -5.09
CA PHE A 143 -3.70 11.86 -4.82
C PHE A 143 -2.96 10.82 -5.68
N PRO A 144 -1.61 10.79 -5.65
CA PRO A 144 -0.88 9.73 -6.31
C PRO A 144 -1.31 8.35 -5.79
N VAL A 145 -1.30 7.36 -6.68
CA VAL A 145 -1.54 5.97 -6.27
C VAL A 145 -0.62 5.58 -5.11
N PRO A 146 -1.05 4.68 -4.20
CA PRO A 146 -0.31 4.37 -3.00
C PRO A 146 1.17 4.01 -3.19
N LEU A 147 1.48 3.27 -4.26
CA LEU A 147 2.85 2.94 -4.63
C LEU A 147 3.67 4.20 -4.97
N ALA A 148 3.08 5.13 -5.73
CA ALA A 148 3.71 6.40 -6.09
C ALA A 148 3.92 7.29 -4.86
N GLU A 149 2.94 7.36 -3.96
CA GLU A 149 3.09 8.09 -2.70
C GLU A 149 4.20 7.50 -1.83
N ALA A 150 4.34 6.18 -1.78
CA ALA A 150 5.41 5.52 -1.03
C ALA A 150 6.81 5.90 -1.53
N ALA A 151 6.94 6.23 -2.83
CA ALA A 151 8.18 6.71 -3.41
C ALA A 151 8.69 8.02 -2.77
N SER A 152 7.83 8.80 -2.11
CA SER A 152 8.24 10.00 -1.38
C SER A 152 9.11 9.72 -0.15
N PHE A 153 9.05 8.49 0.39
CA PHE A 153 9.62 8.12 1.69
C PHE A 153 9.20 9.12 2.79
N ASP A 154 7.94 9.59 2.73
CA ASP A 154 7.40 10.59 3.64
C ASP A 154 6.08 10.10 4.26
N PRO A 155 6.12 9.42 5.42
CA PRO A 155 4.91 9.00 6.12
C PRO A 155 4.04 10.19 6.56
N GLU A 156 4.61 11.38 6.76
CA GLU A 156 3.79 12.54 7.12
C GLU A 156 2.98 13.03 5.92
N LEU A 157 3.54 12.97 4.70
CA LEU A 157 2.77 13.19 3.47
C LEU A 157 1.61 12.20 3.35
N ALA A 158 1.87 10.90 3.54
CA ALA A 158 0.83 9.86 3.50
C ALA A 158 -0.26 10.05 4.58
N ARG A 159 0.11 10.56 5.76
CA ARG A 159 -0.86 10.94 6.80
C ARG A 159 -1.73 12.12 6.36
N ARG A 160 -1.14 13.14 5.74
CA ARG A 160 -1.84 14.37 5.27
C ARG A 160 -2.81 14.07 4.13
N THR A 161 -2.41 13.25 3.15
CA THR A 161 -3.27 12.84 2.03
C THR A 161 -4.42 11.96 2.52
N ALA A 162 -4.16 10.96 3.37
CA ALA A 162 -5.21 10.15 4.00
C ALA A 162 -6.16 10.99 4.87
N ARG A 163 -5.64 12.01 5.56
CA ARG A 163 -6.48 12.95 6.33
C ARG A 163 -7.40 13.76 5.41
N ALA A 164 -6.89 14.27 4.29
CA ALA A 164 -7.68 14.97 3.29
C ALA A 164 -8.76 14.05 2.67
N ALA A 165 -8.37 12.85 2.25
CA ALA A 165 -9.27 11.85 1.69
C ALA A 165 -10.37 11.44 2.68
N GLY A 166 -10.00 11.15 3.94
CA GLY A 166 -10.96 10.81 4.99
C GLY A 166 -11.91 11.97 5.33
N ALA A 167 -11.45 13.22 5.25
CA ALA A 167 -12.30 14.39 5.47
C ALA A 167 -13.30 14.62 4.32
N GLU A 168 -12.89 14.41 3.06
CA GLU A 168 -13.80 14.41 1.92
C GLU A 168 -14.83 13.27 2.05
N ALA A 169 -14.38 12.05 2.36
CA ALA A 169 -15.24 10.89 2.54
C ALA A 169 -16.29 11.12 3.64
N ALA A 170 -15.84 11.59 4.81
CA ALA A 170 -16.72 11.95 5.91
C ALA A 170 -17.70 13.08 5.53
N ALA A 171 -17.33 14.01 4.65
CA ALA A 171 -18.24 15.03 4.15
C ALA A 171 -19.34 14.48 3.24
N SER A 172 -19.07 13.37 2.54
CA SER A 172 -20.04 12.64 1.71
C SER A 172 -20.87 11.60 2.46
N GLY A 173 -20.79 11.56 3.80
CA GLY A 173 -21.56 10.62 4.62
C GLY A 173 -20.94 9.23 4.78
N ILE A 174 -19.66 9.06 4.45
CA ILE A 174 -18.93 7.80 4.63
C ILE A 174 -18.39 7.74 6.07
N ASP A 175 -18.58 6.60 6.74
CA ASP A 175 -18.10 6.32 8.09
C ASP A 175 -16.82 5.48 8.11
N TRP A 176 -16.60 4.66 7.08
CA TRP A 176 -15.63 3.58 7.08
C TRP A 176 -14.99 3.45 5.70
N THR A 177 -13.66 3.37 5.62
CA THR A 177 -12.98 3.14 4.35
C THR A 177 -12.24 1.81 4.30
N PHE A 178 -12.26 1.16 3.14
CA PHE A 178 -11.48 -0.05 2.85
C PHE A 178 -10.03 0.28 2.50
N ALA A 179 -9.38 1.02 3.38
CA ALA A 179 -8.00 1.47 3.26
C ALA A 179 -7.35 1.64 4.66
N PRO A 180 -6.02 1.52 4.78
CA PRO A 180 -5.06 1.30 3.70
C PRO A 180 -4.96 -0.17 3.23
N MET A 181 -4.64 -0.36 1.95
CA MET A 181 -4.05 -1.60 1.47
C MET A 181 -2.57 -1.62 1.89
N VAL A 182 -2.12 -2.70 2.53
CA VAL A 182 -0.82 -2.82 3.19
C VAL A 182 -0.07 -4.10 2.85
N ASP A 183 -0.51 -4.82 1.82
CA ASP A 183 0.17 -6.03 1.35
C ASP A 183 1.56 -5.65 0.80
N VAL A 184 2.58 -6.42 1.20
CA VAL A 184 3.92 -6.33 0.59
C VAL A 184 3.85 -6.98 -0.79
N ALA A 185 4.27 -6.25 -1.82
CA ALA A 185 4.27 -6.74 -3.21
C ALA A 185 5.72 -6.93 -3.69
N ARG A 186 6.09 -8.17 -4.00
CA ARG A 186 7.43 -8.56 -4.49
C ARG A 186 7.42 -9.18 -5.89
N ASP A 187 6.25 -9.16 -6.53
CA ASP A 187 6.07 -9.60 -7.89
C ASP A 187 5.39 -8.48 -8.69
N ALA A 188 6.17 -7.83 -9.56
CA ALA A 188 5.66 -6.69 -10.33
C ALA A 188 4.57 -7.07 -11.34
N ARG A 189 4.35 -8.36 -11.62
CA ARG A 189 3.26 -8.82 -12.49
C ARG A 189 1.88 -8.59 -11.87
N TRP A 190 1.78 -8.58 -10.54
CA TRP A 190 0.52 -8.40 -9.84
C TRP A 190 -0.03 -6.98 -9.99
N GLY A 191 -1.27 -6.86 -10.48
CA GLY A 191 -1.91 -5.58 -10.75
C GLY A 191 -2.10 -4.70 -9.51
N ARG A 192 -2.38 -5.31 -8.36
CA ARG A 192 -2.72 -4.59 -7.12
C ARG A 192 -1.50 -4.10 -6.33
N GLY A 193 -0.28 -4.40 -6.76
CA GLY A 193 0.93 -3.82 -6.16
C GLY A 193 0.89 -2.28 -6.14
N VAL A 194 0.16 -1.68 -7.09
CA VAL A 194 -0.12 -0.24 -7.18
C VAL A 194 -0.85 0.35 -5.95
N GLU A 195 -1.62 -0.47 -5.24
CA GLU A 195 -2.41 -0.10 -4.05
C GLU A 195 -1.59 -0.14 -2.75
N GLY A 196 -0.42 -0.77 -2.77
CA GLY A 196 0.44 -0.97 -1.61
C GLY A 196 1.53 0.09 -1.45
N ALA A 197 2.55 -0.25 -0.64
CA ALA A 197 3.70 0.61 -0.37
C ALA A 197 5.02 0.04 -0.94
N GLY A 198 4.93 -0.91 -1.86
CA GLY A 198 6.09 -1.55 -2.51
C GLY A 198 6.59 -2.80 -1.82
N GLU A 199 7.89 -3.07 -1.93
CA GLU A 199 8.50 -4.37 -1.57
C GLU A 199 9.08 -4.44 -0.14
N ASP A 200 9.26 -3.27 0.50
CA ASP A 200 9.96 -3.14 1.78
C ASP A 200 9.03 -3.15 3.00
N VAL A 201 9.43 -3.94 4.01
CA VAL A 201 8.66 -4.13 5.23
C VAL A 201 8.63 -2.87 6.09
N LEU A 202 9.76 -2.17 6.28
CA LEU A 202 9.80 -0.99 7.14
C LEU A 202 9.00 0.17 6.54
N LEU A 203 9.18 0.44 5.25
CA LEU A 203 8.42 1.44 4.52
C LEU A 203 6.92 1.12 4.58
N GLY A 204 6.54 -0.15 4.33
CA GLY A 204 5.15 -0.61 4.46
C GLY A 204 4.56 -0.37 5.84
N ARG A 205 5.30 -0.67 6.92
CA ARG A 205 4.89 -0.40 8.31
C ARG A 205 4.63 1.09 8.55
N MET A 206 5.55 1.95 8.11
CA MET A 206 5.46 3.39 8.31
C MET A 206 4.29 4.01 7.55
N MET A 207 4.08 3.60 6.30
CA MET A 207 2.96 4.07 5.48
C MET A 207 1.61 3.57 5.99
N ALA A 208 1.52 2.30 6.43
CA ALA A 208 0.33 1.73 7.05
C ALA A 208 -0.10 2.54 8.28
N ALA A 209 0.83 2.76 9.22
CA ALA A 209 0.54 3.51 10.43
C ALA A 209 0.14 4.98 10.14
N ALA A 210 0.81 5.62 9.18
CA ALA A 210 0.51 6.99 8.78
C ALA A 210 -0.91 7.13 8.21
N ARG A 211 -1.29 6.26 7.27
CA ARG A 211 -2.62 6.31 6.63
C ARG A 211 -3.74 6.04 7.61
N VAL A 212 -3.58 5.06 8.49
CA VAL A 212 -4.55 4.78 9.58
C VAL A 212 -4.77 6.03 10.44
N ARG A 213 -3.69 6.67 10.92
CA ARG A 213 -3.80 7.92 11.70
C ARG A 213 -4.44 9.04 10.89
N GLY A 214 -4.10 9.14 9.60
CA GLY A 214 -4.68 10.10 8.67
C GLY A 214 -6.19 9.97 8.58
N PHE A 215 -6.71 8.78 8.22
CA PHE A 215 -8.15 8.54 8.11
C PHE A 215 -8.91 8.74 9.42
N GLN A 216 -8.39 8.21 10.53
CA GLN A 216 -9.08 8.21 11.82
C GLN A 216 -8.94 9.53 12.61
N GLY A 217 -7.96 10.37 12.25
CA GLY A 217 -7.79 11.71 12.77
C GLY A 217 -7.31 11.78 14.23
N GLU A 218 -6.69 12.91 14.58
CA GLU A 218 -6.13 13.13 15.93
C GLU A 218 -7.20 13.30 17.01
N ARG A 219 -8.41 13.76 16.62
CA ARG A 219 -9.58 13.87 17.51
C ARG A 219 -10.32 12.55 17.71
N GLY A 220 -9.86 11.47 17.06
CA GLY A 220 -10.44 10.14 17.12
C GLY A 220 -11.69 9.94 16.26
N LEU A 221 -12.16 8.70 16.22
CA LEU A 221 -13.22 8.23 15.31
C LEU A 221 -14.57 8.92 15.50
N ALA A 222 -14.88 9.47 16.67
CA ALA A 222 -16.13 10.20 16.91
C ALA A 222 -16.13 11.62 16.29
N ALA A 223 -15.02 12.06 15.71
CA ALA A 223 -14.96 13.31 14.96
C ALA A 223 -15.74 13.19 13.64
N SER A 224 -16.41 14.29 13.25
CA SER A 224 -17.30 14.34 12.09
C SER A 224 -16.56 14.42 10.74
N ASP A 225 -15.24 14.52 10.79
CA ASP A 225 -14.31 14.56 9.65
C ASP A 225 -13.39 13.33 9.62
N ALA A 226 -13.57 12.36 10.53
CA ALA A 226 -12.80 11.12 10.59
C ALA A 226 -13.61 9.94 10.06
N VAL A 227 -12.92 8.96 9.46
CA VAL A 227 -13.50 7.67 9.03
C VAL A 227 -12.70 6.53 9.62
N ALA A 228 -13.35 5.40 9.89
CA ALA A 228 -12.68 4.18 10.31
C ALA A 228 -11.78 3.64 9.19
N ALA A 229 -10.57 3.21 9.53
CA ALA A 229 -9.64 2.57 8.60
C ALA A 229 -9.80 1.04 8.63
N CYS A 230 -9.71 0.41 7.46
CA CYS A 230 -9.68 -1.03 7.27
C CYS A 230 -8.35 -1.44 6.64
N ALA A 231 -7.47 -2.06 7.43
CA ALA A 231 -6.26 -2.64 6.86
C ALA A 231 -6.63 -3.83 5.96
N LYS A 232 -6.11 -3.87 4.73
CA LYS A 232 -6.39 -4.95 3.77
C LYS A 232 -5.15 -5.35 2.95
N HIS A 233 -5.05 -6.58 2.44
CA HIS A 233 -6.01 -7.69 2.57
C HIS A 233 -5.37 -8.78 3.43
N PHE A 234 -5.96 -9.08 4.59
CA PHE A 234 -5.37 -9.93 5.61
C PHE A 234 -5.52 -11.43 5.25
N ALA A 235 -4.48 -12.13 4.80
CA ALA A 235 -3.08 -11.70 4.70
C ALA A 235 -2.32 -12.32 3.53
N ALA A 236 -1.15 -11.72 3.25
CA ALA A 236 -0.17 -12.17 2.27
C ALA A 236 -0.66 -12.20 0.82
N TYR A 237 -1.68 -11.40 0.50
CA TYR A 237 -2.32 -11.41 -0.81
C TYR A 237 -1.37 -11.01 -1.95
N GLY A 238 -0.41 -10.11 -1.68
CA GLY A 238 0.64 -9.74 -2.63
C GLY A 238 1.69 -10.81 -2.92
N ALA A 239 1.53 -12.02 -2.37
CA ALA A 239 2.38 -13.19 -2.63
C ALA A 239 1.78 -14.17 -3.63
N GLY A 240 0.65 -13.84 -4.27
CA GLY A 240 -0.04 -14.73 -5.22
C GLY A 240 0.90 -15.28 -6.28
N GLU A 241 0.86 -16.61 -6.47
CA GLU A 241 1.78 -17.31 -7.37
C GLU A 241 1.75 -16.71 -8.79
N ALA A 242 2.92 -16.54 -9.39
CA ALA A 242 3.15 -15.94 -10.70
C ALA A 242 2.64 -14.48 -10.84
N GLY A 243 2.37 -13.80 -9.72
CA GLY A 243 1.76 -12.47 -9.70
C GLY A 243 0.36 -12.44 -10.30
N LEU A 244 -0.33 -13.59 -10.37
CA LEU A 244 -1.72 -13.67 -10.80
C LEU A 244 -2.63 -13.29 -9.63
N ASP A 245 -3.56 -12.37 -9.88
CA ASP A 245 -4.51 -11.94 -8.85
C ASP A 245 -5.37 -13.11 -8.35
N TYR A 246 -5.76 -13.06 -7.08
CA TYR A 246 -6.53 -14.11 -6.36
C TYR A 246 -5.84 -15.47 -6.19
N ASN A 247 -4.67 -15.67 -6.81
CA ASN A 247 -4.04 -16.97 -6.93
C ASN A 247 -3.48 -17.49 -5.59
N THR A 248 -3.13 -18.77 -5.58
CA THR A 248 -2.52 -19.51 -4.48
C THR A 248 -1.39 -18.73 -3.79
N VAL A 249 -1.38 -18.75 -2.46
CA VAL A 249 -0.25 -18.30 -1.66
C VAL A 249 0.25 -19.45 -0.81
N ASP A 250 1.40 -19.99 -1.17
CA ASP A 250 2.12 -20.99 -0.36
C ASP A 250 3.46 -20.42 0.11
N VAL A 251 3.50 -19.98 1.36
CA VAL A 251 4.69 -19.39 1.98
C VAL A 251 4.85 -19.89 3.42
N SER A 252 6.10 -20.01 3.87
CA SER A 252 6.37 -20.43 5.24
C SER A 252 5.81 -19.44 6.27
N GLU A 253 5.44 -19.92 7.45
CA GLU A 253 5.03 -19.06 8.58
C GLU A 253 6.10 -18.03 8.95
N ARG A 254 7.38 -18.39 8.82
CA ARG A 254 8.50 -17.45 8.99
C ARG A 254 8.37 -16.26 8.03
N THR A 255 8.12 -16.52 6.75
CA THR A 255 7.93 -15.47 5.74
C THR A 255 6.70 -14.62 6.08
N LEU A 256 5.59 -15.24 6.51
CA LEU A 256 4.42 -14.50 6.96
C LEU A 256 4.77 -13.53 8.10
N ARG A 257 5.46 -14.01 9.15
CA ARG A 257 5.85 -13.22 10.32
C ARG A 257 6.90 -12.14 10.02
N GLU A 258 7.85 -12.40 9.12
CA GLU A 258 8.92 -11.46 8.79
C GLU A 258 8.53 -10.43 7.73
N VAL A 259 7.64 -10.77 6.80
CA VAL A 259 7.37 -9.96 5.60
C VAL A 259 5.94 -9.46 5.55
N TYR A 260 4.97 -10.37 5.62
CA TYR A 260 3.58 -10.04 5.26
C TYR A 260 2.73 -9.55 6.43
N PHE A 261 3.03 -9.98 7.66
CA PHE A 261 2.34 -9.56 8.87
C PHE A 261 2.73 -8.18 9.42
N PRO A 262 4.01 -7.74 9.38
CA PRO A 262 4.42 -6.51 10.05
C PRO A 262 3.66 -5.22 9.63
N PRO A 263 3.30 -5.00 8.35
CA PRO A 263 2.49 -3.85 7.97
C PRO A 263 1.08 -3.87 8.61
N PHE A 264 0.44 -5.03 8.71
CA PHE A 264 -0.85 -5.18 9.42
C PHE A 264 -0.70 -4.91 10.91
N GLN A 265 0.32 -5.47 11.56
CA GLN A 265 0.60 -5.20 12.98
C GLN A 265 0.77 -3.69 13.21
N SER A 266 1.50 -3.00 12.33
CA SER A 266 1.69 -1.55 12.43
C SER A 266 0.40 -0.75 12.17
N ALA A 267 -0.49 -1.24 11.30
CA ALA A 267 -1.82 -0.67 11.13
C ALA A 267 -2.68 -0.83 12.40
N PHE A 268 -2.65 -2.00 13.03
CA PHE A 268 -3.38 -2.28 14.27
C PHE A 268 -2.82 -1.47 15.46
N ASP A 269 -1.50 -1.37 15.59
CA ASP A 269 -0.83 -0.53 16.59
C ASP A 269 -1.14 0.96 16.40
N ALA A 270 -1.38 1.39 15.16
CA ALA A 270 -1.86 2.74 14.84
C ALA A 270 -3.37 2.93 15.11
N GLY A 271 -4.08 1.86 15.49
CA GLY A 271 -5.46 1.87 15.91
C GLY A 271 -6.47 1.56 14.81
N ALA A 272 -6.08 0.90 13.70
CA ALA A 272 -7.02 0.53 12.65
C ALA A 272 -8.24 -0.20 13.23
N ALA A 273 -9.43 0.33 12.96
CA ALA A 273 -10.66 -0.15 13.59
C ALA A 273 -11.11 -1.51 13.05
N THR A 274 -10.76 -1.81 11.80
CA THR A 274 -11.19 -3.02 11.10
C THR A 274 -10.06 -3.62 10.26
N THR A 275 -10.25 -4.87 9.84
CA THR A 275 -9.42 -5.52 8.82
C THR A 275 -10.31 -6.31 7.86
N MET A 276 -9.87 -6.44 6.61
CA MET A 276 -10.55 -7.23 5.59
C MET A 276 -9.79 -8.55 5.38
N ALA A 277 -10.49 -9.68 5.38
CA ALA A 277 -9.89 -10.96 5.01
C ALA A 277 -9.57 -10.99 3.51
N ALA A 278 -8.44 -11.58 3.11
CA ALA A 278 -8.04 -11.68 1.72
C ALA A 278 -8.79 -12.76 0.93
N PHE A 279 -8.70 -12.68 -0.40
CA PHE A 279 -9.25 -13.68 -1.34
C PHE A 279 -8.45 -14.99 -1.38
N ASN A 280 -7.13 -14.89 -1.27
CA ASN A 280 -6.23 -16.03 -1.46
C ASN A 280 -6.37 -17.07 -0.34
N GLU A 281 -5.97 -18.29 -0.66
CA GLU A 281 -5.62 -19.28 0.35
C GLU A 281 -4.22 -19.04 0.92
N ILE A 282 -3.95 -19.58 2.11
CA ILE A 282 -2.60 -19.69 2.66
C ILE A 282 -2.35 -21.18 2.95
N SER A 283 -1.49 -21.81 2.16
CA SER A 283 -1.10 -23.22 2.27
C SER A 283 -2.31 -24.18 2.41
N GLY A 284 -3.25 -24.09 1.47
CA GLY A 284 -4.42 -24.98 1.42
C GLY A 284 -5.71 -24.38 1.99
N VAL A 285 -5.66 -23.24 2.70
CA VAL A 285 -6.80 -22.74 3.48
C VAL A 285 -7.15 -21.29 3.12
N PRO A 286 -8.33 -21.02 2.50
CA PRO A 286 -8.81 -19.67 2.17
C PRO A 286 -8.76 -18.74 3.38
N ALA A 287 -8.22 -17.51 3.24
CA ALA A 287 -8.04 -16.59 4.35
C ALA A 287 -9.37 -16.28 5.07
N THR A 288 -10.48 -16.17 4.33
CA THR A 288 -11.85 -15.99 4.85
C THR A 288 -12.32 -17.12 5.77
N ALA A 289 -11.80 -18.35 5.61
CA ALA A 289 -12.13 -19.51 6.44
C ALA A 289 -10.94 -20.00 7.31
N ASN A 290 -9.86 -19.22 7.40
CA ASN A 290 -8.64 -19.64 8.08
C ASN A 290 -8.65 -19.28 9.57
N ALA A 291 -9.08 -20.21 10.43
CA ALA A 291 -9.14 -20.00 11.88
C ALA A 291 -7.76 -19.81 12.52
N TRP A 292 -6.69 -20.37 11.93
CA TRP A 292 -5.33 -20.11 12.38
C TRP A 292 -4.98 -18.62 12.17
N LEU A 293 -5.24 -18.08 10.98
CA LEU A 293 -4.99 -16.68 10.69
C LEU A 293 -5.91 -15.74 11.49
N LEU A 294 -7.23 -15.91 11.38
CA LEU A 294 -8.22 -14.95 11.87
C LEU A 294 -8.51 -15.06 13.36
N THR A 295 -8.24 -16.20 13.99
CA THR A 295 -8.48 -16.39 15.42
C THR A 295 -7.18 -16.61 16.20
N GLN A 296 -6.33 -17.55 15.79
CA GLN A 296 -5.09 -17.83 16.51
C GLN A 296 -4.09 -16.66 16.42
N ILE A 297 -3.70 -16.25 15.21
CA ILE A 297 -2.77 -15.13 15.01
C ILE A 297 -3.43 -13.80 15.40
N LEU A 298 -4.51 -13.42 14.71
CA LEU A 298 -5.08 -12.09 14.83
C LEU A 298 -5.67 -11.80 16.23
N ARG A 299 -6.45 -12.73 16.79
CA ARG A 299 -7.17 -12.48 18.06
C ARG A 299 -6.38 -12.92 19.28
N ARG A 300 -5.77 -14.11 19.27
CA ARG A 300 -5.10 -14.65 20.46
C ARG A 300 -3.68 -14.15 20.62
N GLU A 301 -2.87 -14.17 19.55
CA GLU A 301 -1.49 -13.70 19.61
C GLU A 301 -1.39 -12.18 19.60
N TRP A 302 -2.09 -11.50 18.69
CA TRP A 302 -1.99 -10.03 18.56
C TRP A 302 -3.01 -9.26 19.38
N GLY A 303 -4.06 -9.92 19.88
CA GLY A 303 -5.08 -9.24 20.69
C GLY A 303 -5.93 -8.24 19.91
N PHE A 304 -6.03 -8.36 18.58
CA PHE A 304 -6.83 -7.44 17.79
C PHE A 304 -8.30 -7.52 18.20
N GLY A 305 -8.88 -6.41 18.67
CA GLY A 305 -10.26 -6.32 19.16
C GLY A 305 -11.28 -5.84 18.12
N GLY A 306 -10.83 -5.37 16.96
CA GLY A 306 -11.66 -4.70 15.94
C GLY A 306 -12.55 -5.64 15.11
N LEU A 307 -13.20 -5.10 14.08
CA LEU A 307 -14.09 -5.85 13.19
C LEU A 307 -13.29 -6.57 12.08
N VAL A 308 -13.62 -7.83 11.78
CA VAL A 308 -13.16 -8.51 10.56
C VAL A 308 -14.32 -8.57 9.56
N VAL A 309 -14.12 -8.01 8.37
CA VAL A 309 -15.05 -8.13 7.24
C VAL A 309 -14.48 -9.09 6.19
N SER A 310 -15.32 -9.84 5.48
CA SER A 310 -14.87 -10.54 4.27
C SER A 310 -14.51 -9.52 3.19
N ASP A 311 -13.70 -9.94 2.22
CA ASP A 311 -13.68 -9.23 0.94
C ASP A 311 -15.00 -9.42 0.19
N TYR A 312 -15.16 -8.74 -0.95
CA TYR A 312 -16.32 -8.84 -1.83
C TYR A 312 -16.62 -10.31 -2.15
N THR A 313 -17.76 -10.84 -1.70
CA THR A 313 -18.14 -12.26 -1.89
C THR A 313 -17.12 -13.30 -1.39
N GLY A 314 -16.13 -12.91 -0.57
CA GLY A 314 -15.06 -13.83 -0.15
C GLY A 314 -15.54 -15.04 0.66
N ASP A 315 -16.71 -14.97 1.29
CA ASP A 315 -17.36 -16.11 1.93
C ASP A 315 -18.05 -17.04 0.92
N GLU A 316 -18.69 -16.49 -0.12
CA GLU A 316 -19.26 -17.25 -1.23
C GLU A 316 -18.19 -17.99 -2.04
N GLU A 317 -17.04 -17.35 -2.26
CA GLU A 317 -15.93 -17.92 -3.04
C GLU A 317 -15.30 -19.17 -2.39
N LEU A 318 -15.58 -19.46 -1.11
CA LEU A 318 -15.19 -20.72 -0.48
C LEU A 318 -15.70 -21.95 -1.25
N ILE A 319 -16.81 -21.82 -1.97
CA ILE A 319 -17.35 -22.86 -2.83
C ILE A 319 -16.45 -23.08 -4.06
N ALA A 320 -16.02 -21.99 -4.72
CA ALA A 320 -15.13 -22.05 -5.87
C ALA A 320 -13.74 -22.55 -5.50
N HIS A 321 -13.26 -22.22 -4.30
CA HIS A 321 -12.06 -22.82 -3.70
C HIS A 321 -12.19 -24.33 -3.44
N GLY A 322 -13.40 -24.91 -3.49
CA GLY A 322 -13.66 -26.30 -3.11
C GLY A 322 -13.55 -26.54 -1.61
N PHE A 323 -13.53 -25.48 -0.80
CA PHE A 323 -13.42 -25.55 0.67
C PHE A 323 -14.79 -25.70 1.35
N ALA A 324 -15.87 -25.37 0.65
CA ALA A 324 -17.25 -25.56 1.09
C ALA A 324 -18.09 -26.22 -0.01
N ALA A 325 -18.99 -27.12 0.36
CA ALA A 325 -19.89 -27.80 -0.58
C ALA A 325 -21.04 -26.90 -1.06
N ASP A 326 -21.49 -25.97 -0.22
CA ASP A 326 -22.61 -25.08 -0.52
C ASP A 326 -22.56 -23.77 0.31
N ALA A 327 -23.53 -22.89 0.07
CA ALA A 327 -23.64 -21.58 0.71
C ALA A 327 -23.81 -21.65 2.25
N ARG A 328 -24.49 -22.69 2.75
CA ARG A 328 -24.71 -22.86 4.19
C ARG A 328 -23.42 -23.27 4.87
N GLU A 329 -22.69 -24.21 4.28
CA GLU A 329 -21.39 -24.64 4.78
C GLU A 329 -20.36 -23.50 4.69
N ALA A 330 -20.32 -22.78 3.56
CA ALA A 330 -19.47 -21.61 3.39
C ALA A 330 -19.71 -20.55 4.48
N THR A 331 -20.98 -20.24 4.75
CA THR A 331 -21.38 -19.34 5.84
C THR A 331 -20.81 -19.81 7.18
N LYS A 332 -21.00 -21.10 7.51
CA LYS A 332 -20.54 -21.67 8.78
C LYS A 332 -19.02 -21.60 8.91
N LEU A 333 -18.29 -21.99 7.87
CA LEU A 333 -16.82 -22.02 7.88
C LEU A 333 -16.23 -20.61 8.04
N ALA A 334 -16.66 -19.65 7.22
CA ALA A 334 -16.21 -18.26 7.32
C ALA A 334 -16.52 -17.66 8.71
N PHE A 335 -17.75 -17.84 9.18
CA PHE A 335 -18.21 -17.25 10.43
C PHE A 335 -17.50 -17.84 11.66
N MET A 336 -17.27 -19.16 11.66
CA MET A 336 -16.58 -19.84 12.76
C MET A 336 -15.06 -19.58 12.74
N ALA A 337 -14.46 -19.32 11.57
CA ALA A 337 -13.05 -18.99 11.45
C ALA A 337 -12.68 -17.63 12.07
N GLY A 338 -13.58 -16.65 11.97
CA GLY A 338 -13.38 -15.35 12.61
C GLY A 338 -13.89 -14.13 11.84
N VAL A 339 -14.47 -14.32 10.65
CA VAL A 339 -15.15 -13.21 9.95
C VAL A 339 -16.39 -12.80 10.71
N ASP A 340 -16.51 -11.51 10.99
CA ASP A 340 -17.63 -10.95 11.76
C ASP A 340 -18.73 -10.43 10.82
N MET A 341 -18.38 -9.81 9.70
CA MET A 341 -19.31 -9.20 8.75
C MET A 341 -19.08 -9.75 7.32
N SER A 342 -20.14 -10.17 6.67
CA SER A 342 -20.15 -10.66 5.29
C SER A 342 -20.45 -9.51 4.32
N MET A 343 -19.57 -9.37 3.32
CA MET A 343 -19.68 -8.39 2.25
C MET A 343 -20.29 -9.03 1.00
N GLN A 344 -21.37 -8.41 0.52
CA GLN A 344 -22.03 -8.64 -0.76
C GLN A 344 -22.77 -9.97 -0.96
N SER A 345 -22.28 -11.12 -0.48
CA SER A 345 -22.87 -12.43 -0.82
C SER A 345 -24.29 -12.64 -0.29
N GLY A 346 -24.66 -11.97 0.81
CA GLY A 346 -25.96 -12.15 1.49
C GLY A 346 -26.08 -13.47 2.27
N PHE A 347 -25.01 -14.28 2.29
CA PHE A 347 -24.99 -15.62 2.88
C PHE A 347 -25.30 -15.61 4.37
N TYR A 348 -24.77 -14.65 5.12
CA TYR A 348 -24.98 -14.56 6.57
C TYR A 348 -26.45 -14.36 6.93
N LEU A 349 -27.16 -13.47 6.23
CA LEU A 349 -28.58 -13.23 6.45
C LEU A 349 -29.42 -14.48 6.10
N ALA A 350 -29.05 -15.17 5.02
CA ALA A 350 -29.76 -16.35 4.53
C ALA A 350 -29.58 -17.57 5.45
N HIS A 351 -28.38 -17.79 6.01
CA HIS A 351 -28.03 -19.08 6.62
C HIS A 351 -27.74 -19.05 8.12
N LEU A 352 -27.26 -17.93 8.70
CA LEU A 352 -26.96 -17.88 10.14
C LEU A 352 -28.18 -18.18 11.03
N PRO A 353 -29.41 -17.70 10.73
CA PRO A 353 -30.56 -18.01 11.57
C PRO A 353 -30.82 -19.51 11.71
N ALA A 354 -30.73 -20.25 10.60
CA ALA A 354 -30.91 -21.70 10.59
C ALA A 354 -29.74 -22.44 11.26
N LEU A 355 -28.49 -21.97 11.05
CA LEU A 355 -27.30 -22.54 11.69
C LEU A 355 -27.34 -22.41 13.23
N VAL A 356 -27.81 -21.27 13.74
CA VAL A 356 -28.00 -21.06 15.19
C VAL A 356 -29.14 -21.91 15.73
N ALA A 357 -30.27 -21.97 15.02
CA ALA A 357 -31.41 -22.81 15.42
C ALA A 357 -31.05 -24.30 15.49
N ALA A 358 -30.17 -24.77 14.59
CA ALA A 358 -29.64 -26.13 14.57
C ALA A 358 -28.54 -26.38 15.62
N GLY A 359 -28.07 -25.36 16.34
CA GLY A 359 -26.98 -25.47 17.32
C GLY A 359 -25.57 -25.60 16.71
N GLU A 360 -25.44 -25.48 15.38
CA GLU A 360 -24.15 -25.58 14.68
C GLU A 360 -23.31 -24.31 14.76
N VAL A 361 -23.96 -23.17 15.01
CA VAL A 361 -23.31 -21.90 15.35
C VAL A 361 -23.79 -21.49 16.76
N PRO A 362 -22.89 -21.36 17.75
CA PRO A 362 -23.29 -20.93 19.08
C PRO A 362 -23.81 -19.49 19.10
N MET A 363 -24.90 -19.24 19.83
CA MET A 363 -25.44 -17.89 20.02
C MET A 363 -24.38 -16.90 20.55
N ALA A 364 -23.48 -17.36 21.43
CA ALA A 364 -22.38 -16.56 21.95
C ALA A 364 -21.42 -16.04 20.87
N ARG A 365 -21.16 -16.83 19.80
CA ARG A 365 -20.30 -16.40 18.68
C ARG A 365 -20.99 -15.34 17.84
N LEU A 366 -22.30 -15.50 17.59
CA LEU A 366 -23.14 -14.49 16.94
C LEU A 366 -23.22 -13.19 17.76
N ASP A 367 -23.41 -13.27 19.07
CA ASP A 367 -23.37 -12.09 19.95
C ASP A 367 -22.00 -11.40 19.95
N GLN A 368 -20.92 -12.16 19.88
CA GLN A 368 -19.58 -11.61 19.81
C GLN A 368 -19.35 -10.85 18.49
N ALA A 369 -19.77 -11.38 17.34
CA ALA A 369 -19.67 -10.70 16.05
C ALA A 369 -20.47 -9.39 16.05
N VAL A 370 -21.73 -9.45 16.48
CA VAL A 370 -22.59 -8.26 16.52
C VAL A 370 -22.04 -7.22 17.48
N ARG A 371 -21.51 -7.64 18.64
CA ARG A 371 -20.86 -6.74 19.59
C ARG A 371 -19.72 -5.93 18.96
N ARG A 372 -18.91 -6.54 18.07
CA ARG A 372 -17.84 -5.83 17.34
C ARG A 372 -18.37 -4.81 16.35
N VAL A 373 -19.44 -5.14 15.61
CA VAL A 373 -20.12 -4.17 14.73
C VAL A 373 -20.69 -3.00 15.52
N LEU A 374 -21.35 -3.28 16.65
CA LEU A 374 -21.89 -2.24 17.52
C LEU A 374 -20.78 -1.40 18.15
N ALA A 375 -19.64 -2.00 18.50
CA ALA A 375 -18.49 -1.28 19.05
C ALA A 375 -17.89 -0.30 18.04
N LEU A 376 -17.81 -0.69 16.76
CA LEU A 376 -17.42 0.22 15.68
C LEU A 376 -18.40 1.40 15.56
N LYS A 377 -19.71 1.14 15.57
CA LYS A 377 -20.75 2.18 15.51
C LYS A 377 -20.68 3.13 16.71
N VAL A 378 -20.37 2.63 17.90
CA VAL A 378 -20.13 3.44 19.10
C VAL A 378 -18.85 4.27 18.95
N ALA A 379 -17.75 3.68 18.49
CA ALA A 379 -16.49 4.41 18.29
C ALA A 379 -16.61 5.55 17.28
N LEU A 380 -17.46 5.38 16.26
CA LEU A 380 -17.81 6.40 15.27
C LEU A 380 -18.79 7.46 15.78
N GLY A 381 -19.32 7.32 17.00
CA GLY A 381 -20.27 8.23 17.62
C GLY A 381 -21.67 8.19 17.00
N LEU A 382 -22.05 7.07 16.33
CA LEU A 382 -23.32 6.94 15.61
C LEU A 382 -24.52 6.72 16.54
N PHE A 383 -24.30 6.18 17.73
CA PHE A 383 -25.34 6.09 18.75
C PHE A 383 -25.65 7.44 19.41
N ASP A 384 -24.68 8.37 19.40
CA ASP A 384 -24.88 9.74 19.90
C ASP A 384 -25.50 10.63 18.82
N ASP A 385 -24.99 10.53 17.59
CA ASP A 385 -25.51 11.22 16.41
C ASP A 385 -25.38 10.33 15.18
N PRO A 386 -26.48 9.69 14.72
CA PRO A 386 -26.46 8.80 13.57
C PRO A 386 -26.24 9.51 12.22
N PHE A 387 -26.30 10.85 12.20
CA PHE A 387 -26.12 11.69 11.00
C PHE A 387 -24.83 12.50 11.03
N ARG A 388 -23.92 12.24 11.98
CA ARG A 388 -22.70 13.02 12.25
C ARG A 388 -21.86 13.37 11.02
N ARG A 389 -21.77 12.44 10.06
CA ARG A 389 -21.05 12.57 8.78
C ARG A 389 -21.97 12.84 7.60
N ILE A 390 -23.28 12.69 7.78
CA ILE A 390 -24.26 12.83 6.71
C ILE A 390 -24.75 14.28 6.68
N ASP A 391 -24.02 15.13 5.95
CA ASP A 391 -24.33 16.55 5.81
C ASP A 391 -24.16 17.03 4.35
N PRO A 392 -25.26 17.14 3.58
CA PRO A 392 -25.21 17.63 2.19
C PRO A 392 -24.64 19.05 2.02
N ARG A 393 -24.59 19.87 3.08
CA ARG A 393 -23.94 21.19 3.01
C ARG A 393 -22.42 21.06 3.12
N ARG A 394 -21.94 20.13 3.95
CA ARG A 394 -20.51 19.83 4.10
C ARG A 394 -19.93 19.24 2.82
N GLU A 395 -20.65 18.32 2.20
CA GLU A 395 -20.29 17.73 0.90
C GLU A 395 -19.96 18.81 -0.15
N LYS A 396 -20.79 19.86 -0.24
CA LYS A 396 -20.60 20.96 -1.21
C LYS A 396 -19.42 21.88 -0.90
N THR A 397 -18.94 21.93 0.34
CA THR A 397 -17.97 22.94 0.79
C THR A 397 -16.60 22.36 1.17
N ARG A 398 -16.49 21.04 1.32
CA ARG A 398 -15.27 20.35 1.80
C ARG A 398 -14.60 19.45 0.78
N ILE A 399 -15.21 19.24 -0.38
CA ILE A 399 -14.67 18.40 -1.45
C ILE A 399 -13.93 19.26 -2.47
N ARG A 400 -12.76 18.80 -2.91
CA ARG A 400 -11.95 19.46 -3.96
C ARG A 400 -11.64 20.93 -3.67
N THR A 401 -11.29 21.19 -2.41
CA THR A 401 -10.84 22.51 -1.98
C THR A 401 -9.52 22.90 -2.63
N ARG A 402 -9.20 24.20 -2.60
CA ARG A 402 -7.91 24.69 -3.11
C ARG A 402 -6.74 24.06 -2.35
N GLU A 403 -6.90 23.86 -1.04
CA GLU A 403 -5.91 23.29 -0.15
C GLU A 403 -5.65 21.81 -0.47
N THR A 404 -6.70 21.02 -0.71
CA THR A 404 -6.55 19.60 -1.08
C THR A 404 -5.95 19.45 -2.48
N LEU A 405 -6.31 20.30 -3.44
CA LEU A 405 -5.66 20.31 -4.77
C LEU A 405 -4.19 20.75 -4.70
N ALA A 406 -3.85 21.73 -3.86
CA ALA A 406 -2.46 22.12 -3.63
C ALA A 406 -1.65 20.96 -3.00
N LEU A 407 -2.25 20.24 -2.04
CA LEU A 407 -1.65 19.02 -1.48
C LEU A 407 -1.48 17.93 -2.53
N ALA A 408 -2.44 17.73 -3.44
CA ALA A 408 -2.33 16.75 -4.53
C ALA A 408 -1.16 17.07 -5.47
N ARG A 409 -0.92 18.34 -5.77
CA ARG A 409 0.24 18.77 -6.57
C ARG A 409 1.57 18.57 -5.83
N ASP A 410 1.63 18.92 -4.53
CA ASP A 410 2.81 18.69 -3.68
C ASP A 410 3.13 17.19 -3.56
N ALA A 411 2.10 16.37 -3.32
CA ALA A 411 2.23 14.91 -3.26
C ALA A 411 2.73 14.35 -4.59
N GLY A 412 2.10 14.74 -5.70
CA GLY A 412 2.51 14.31 -7.03
C GLY A 412 3.97 14.63 -7.34
N ALA A 413 4.42 15.86 -7.06
CA ALA A 413 5.81 16.25 -7.31
C ALA A 413 6.81 15.45 -6.44
N ARG A 414 6.45 15.15 -5.18
CA ARG A 414 7.27 14.36 -4.25
C ARG A 414 7.22 12.84 -4.53
N SER A 415 6.35 12.37 -5.41
CA SER A 415 6.26 10.97 -5.85
C SER A 415 7.07 10.65 -7.10
N ILE A 416 7.46 11.65 -7.89
CA ILE A 416 8.15 11.45 -9.17
C ILE A 416 9.62 11.05 -8.94
N VAL A 417 10.02 9.89 -9.45
CA VAL A 417 11.38 9.36 -9.31
C VAL A 417 12.19 9.65 -10.56
N LEU A 418 13.34 10.32 -10.41
CA LEU A 418 14.31 10.50 -11.49
C LEU A 418 15.27 9.30 -11.52
N LEU A 419 15.13 8.39 -12.49
CA LEU A 419 16.00 7.21 -12.59
C LEU A 419 17.36 7.55 -13.20
N LYS A 420 17.37 8.48 -14.15
CA LYS A 420 18.52 8.79 -15.01
C LYS A 420 18.44 10.25 -15.48
N ASN A 421 19.59 10.92 -15.59
CA ASN A 421 19.71 12.32 -16.07
C ASN A 421 21.10 12.64 -16.65
N ASP A 422 21.44 12.02 -17.76
CA ASP A 422 22.73 12.20 -18.44
C ASP A 422 22.91 13.64 -18.93
N GLY A 423 24.13 14.18 -18.77
CA GLY A 423 24.47 15.53 -19.21
C GLY A 423 23.70 16.65 -18.49
N ALA A 424 23.03 16.33 -17.37
CA ALA A 424 22.14 17.25 -16.66
C ALA A 424 21.06 17.87 -17.58
N LEU A 425 20.45 17.05 -18.45
CA LEU A 425 19.39 17.48 -19.37
C LEU A 425 18.23 18.14 -18.62
N LEU A 426 17.79 17.54 -17.51
CA LEU A 426 16.80 18.12 -16.60
C LEU A 426 17.48 18.92 -15.47
N PRO A 427 16.84 20.00 -14.97
CA PRO A 427 15.56 20.55 -15.42
C PRO A 427 15.68 21.38 -16.71
N LEU A 428 14.61 21.39 -17.52
CA LEU A 428 14.52 22.19 -18.73
C LEU A 428 14.32 23.69 -18.42
N PRO A 429 14.84 24.61 -19.25
CA PRO A 429 14.48 26.01 -19.14
C PRO A 429 13.02 26.24 -19.58
N ARG A 430 12.35 27.21 -18.94
CA ARG A 430 10.95 27.57 -19.25
C ARG A 430 10.78 28.42 -20.52
N GLN A 431 11.89 28.89 -21.09
CA GLN A 431 11.91 29.77 -22.26
C GLN A 431 13.01 29.35 -23.22
N GLY A 432 12.85 29.70 -24.50
CA GLY A 432 13.89 29.50 -25.52
C GLY A 432 14.11 28.04 -25.95
N ARG A 433 13.15 27.14 -25.70
CA ARG A 433 13.16 25.75 -26.19
C ARG A 433 11.82 25.39 -26.80
N ARG A 434 11.87 24.82 -28.00
CA ARG A 434 10.75 24.10 -28.63
C ARG A 434 10.68 22.70 -28.03
N ILE A 435 9.52 22.35 -27.49
CA ILE A 435 9.28 21.09 -26.81
C ILE A 435 8.26 20.30 -27.64
N ALA A 436 8.62 19.10 -28.06
CA ALA A 436 7.65 18.14 -28.59
C ALA A 436 7.21 17.19 -27.48
N LEU A 437 5.94 17.27 -27.10
CA LEU A 437 5.30 16.34 -26.17
C LEU A 437 4.67 15.21 -26.97
N ILE A 438 5.28 14.03 -26.92
CA ILE A 438 4.98 12.90 -27.79
C ILE A 438 4.54 11.70 -26.96
N GLY A 439 3.52 10.97 -27.41
CA GLY A 439 3.10 9.70 -26.81
C GLY A 439 1.60 9.65 -26.49
N PRO A 440 1.05 8.45 -26.24
CA PRO A 440 -0.38 8.28 -26.00
C PRO A 440 -0.88 9.01 -24.74
N PHE A 441 0.02 9.35 -23.82
CA PHE A 441 -0.28 10.05 -22.57
C PHE A 441 0.08 11.54 -22.61
N ALA A 442 0.43 12.07 -23.79
CA ALA A 442 0.85 13.45 -23.98
C ALA A 442 -0.24 14.47 -23.62
N ALA A 443 -1.50 14.15 -23.88
CA ALA A 443 -2.65 15.01 -23.60
C ALA A 443 -3.93 14.17 -23.47
N GLY A 444 -4.97 14.78 -22.92
CA GLY A 444 -6.28 14.17 -22.78
C GLY A 444 -6.67 13.90 -21.34
N GLN A 445 -7.98 13.77 -21.12
CA GLN A 445 -8.58 13.48 -19.82
C GLN A 445 -8.78 11.96 -19.68
N HIS A 446 -7.69 11.21 -19.73
CA HIS A 446 -7.66 9.76 -19.55
C HIS A 446 -6.35 9.31 -18.89
N ASP A 447 -6.42 8.25 -18.07
CA ASP A 447 -5.27 7.61 -17.42
C ASP A 447 -4.48 8.55 -16.49
N LEU A 448 -5.14 9.53 -15.86
CA LEU A 448 -4.51 10.53 -14.99
C LEU A 448 -4.62 10.13 -13.52
N ILE A 449 -5.81 9.71 -13.12
CA ILE A 449 -6.13 9.49 -11.70
C ILE A 449 -5.72 8.12 -11.18
N GLY A 450 -5.33 7.20 -12.07
CA GLY A 450 -4.89 5.86 -11.72
C GLY A 450 -6.02 4.88 -11.42
N PRO A 451 -5.71 3.59 -11.26
CA PRO A 451 -6.70 2.56 -10.94
C PRO A 451 -7.33 2.78 -9.57
N TRP A 452 -8.40 2.02 -9.30
CA TRP A 452 -9.06 1.98 -7.99
C TRP A 452 -9.57 3.31 -7.49
N ASN A 453 -10.17 4.07 -8.41
CA ASN A 453 -10.87 5.30 -8.08
C ASN A 453 -12.37 5.16 -8.30
N VAL A 454 -13.14 5.27 -7.23
CA VAL A 454 -14.60 5.08 -7.25
C VAL A 454 -15.38 6.37 -7.52
N TYR A 455 -14.81 7.54 -7.16
CA TYR A 455 -15.58 8.79 -7.03
C TYR A 455 -15.03 9.98 -7.83
N GLY A 456 -13.71 10.04 -8.03
CA GLY A 456 -13.04 10.99 -8.89
C GLY A 456 -13.08 10.54 -10.35
N THR A 457 -12.79 11.48 -11.25
CA THR A 457 -12.80 11.22 -12.70
C THR A 457 -11.61 11.91 -13.37
N ASP A 458 -11.12 11.35 -14.47
CA ASP A 458 -10.06 11.99 -15.26
C ASP A 458 -10.49 13.36 -15.78
N ALA A 459 -11.79 13.60 -15.99
CA ALA A 459 -12.35 14.90 -16.39
C ALA A 459 -12.18 16.01 -15.35
N GLU A 460 -11.87 15.63 -14.10
CA GLU A 460 -11.59 16.56 -13.00
C GLU A 460 -10.08 16.71 -12.76
N ALA A 461 -9.22 16.08 -13.56
CA ALA A 461 -7.76 16.12 -13.42
C ALA A 461 -7.11 17.02 -14.49
N VAL A 462 -5.92 17.55 -14.18
CA VAL A 462 -5.16 18.37 -15.13
C VAL A 462 -4.19 17.49 -15.89
N ASP A 463 -4.36 17.40 -17.21
CA ASP A 463 -3.52 16.58 -18.08
C ASP A 463 -2.11 17.14 -18.28
N LEU A 464 -1.23 16.31 -18.84
CA LEU A 464 0.17 16.63 -19.03
C LEU A 464 0.40 17.84 -19.94
N ALA A 465 -0.25 17.90 -21.11
CA ALA A 465 -0.13 19.03 -22.02
C ALA A 465 -0.55 20.36 -21.37
N THR A 466 -1.66 20.38 -20.61
CA THR A 466 -2.10 21.58 -19.90
C THR A 466 -1.09 22.00 -18.84
N GLY A 467 -0.58 21.04 -18.05
CA GLY A 467 0.46 21.30 -17.04
C GLY A 467 1.74 21.89 -17.63
N ILE A 468 2.25 21.29 -18.72
CA ILE A 468 3.48 21.74 -19.40
C ILE A 468 3.29 23.11 -20.04
N ARG A 469 2.19 23.33 -20.76
CA ARG A 469 1.88 24.63 -21.38
C ARG A 469 1.73 25.75 -20.36
N ALA A 470 1.17 25.47 -19.18
CA ALA A 470 1.05 26.44 -18.10
C ALA A 470 2.40 26.78 -17.43
N ALA A 471 3.43 25.95 -17.60
CA ALA A 471 4.73 26.14 -16.96
C ALA A 471 5.77 26.86 -17.84
N VAL A 472 5.63 26.79 -19.16
CA VAL A 472 6.50 27.51 -20.12
C VAL A 472 6.09 28.96 -20.29
N ALA A 473 7.02 29.82 -20.72
CA ALA A 473 6.76 31.23 -20.97
C ALA A 473 5.88 31.46 -22.22
N ASP A 474 6.04 30.63 -23.24
CA ASP A 474 5.25 30.67 -24.48
C ASP A 474 4.66 29.28 -24.77
N PRO A 475 3.34 29.07 -24.54
CA PRO A 475 2.67 27.80 -24.82
C PRO A 475 2.75 27.35 -26.29
N ALA A 476 3.02 28.26 -27.24
CA ALA A 476 3.17 27.92 -28.65
C ALA A 476 4.45 27.14 -28.95
N GLN A 477 5.43 27.14 -28.03
CA GLN A 477 6.63 26.33 -28.13
C GLN A 477 6.39 24.85 -27.81
N VAL A 478 5.19 24.47 -27.36
CA VAL A 478 4.83 23.09 -27.00
C VAL A 478 3.92 22.48 -28.05
N SER A 479 4.50 21.64 -28.91
CA SER A 479 3.73 20.78 -29.81
C SER A 479 3.32 19.50 -29.10
N VAL A 480 2.16 18.96 -29.46
CA VAL A 480 1.61 17.74 -28.86
C VAL A 480 1.31 16.77 -30.00
N THR A 481 1.79 15.53 -29.89
CA THR A 481 1.55 14.51 -30.92
C THR A 481 1.39 13.13 -30.28
N PRO A 482 0.26 12.43 -30.47
CA PRO A 482 0.05 11.11 -29.86
C PRO A 482 1.11 10.08 -30.25
N GLY A 483 1.51 10.05 -31.53
CA GLY A 483 2.54 9.13 -32.05
C GLY A 483 2.09 7.67 -32.19
N SER A 484 1.49 7.11 -31.14
CA SER A 484 0.89 5.77 -31.10
C SER A 484 -0.35 5.77 -30.19
N GLY A 485 -1.12 4.68 -30.23
CA GLY A 485 -2.06 4.36 -29.16
C GLY A 485 -1.32 3.73 -27.99
N ILE A 486 -2.10 3.29 -26.99
CA ILE A 486 -1.54 2.61 -25.80
C ILE A 486 -1.06 1.22 -26.20
N ASP A 487 -1.94 0.40 -26.77
CA ASP A 487 -1.60 -0.96 -27.22
C ASP A 487 -1.34 -1.03 -28.73
N ASP A 488 -2.07 -0.22 -29.51
CA ASP A 488 -2.10 -0.31 -30.96
C ASP A 488 -1.39 0.87 -31.66
N PRO A 489 -0.78 0.66 -32.84
CA PRO A 489 -0.27 1.73 -33.68
C PRO A 489 -1.36 2.70 -34.14
N LEU A 490 -1.00 3.98 -34.33
CA LEU A 490 -1.87 4.96 -35.01
C LEU A 490 -1.45 5.12 -36.47
N PRO A 491 -2.38 5.05 -37.44
CA PRO A 491 -2.07 5.34 -38.84
C PRO A 491 -1.40 6.70 -39.02
N GLY A 492 -0.18 6.72 -39.57
CA GLY A 492 0.62 7.94 -39.73
C GLY A 492 1.18 8.55 -38.44
N GLY A 493 0.89 7.98 -37.27
CA GLY A 493 1.25 8.54 -35.96
C GLY A 493 2.76 8.66 -35.77
N ILE A 494 3.52 7.61 -36.08
CA ILE A 494 4.99 7.63 -35.96
C ILE A 494 5.61 8.67 -36.89
N ALA A 495 5.13 8.80 -38.13
CA ALA A 495 5.63 9.79 -39.07
C ALA A 495 5.41 11.23 -38.56
N ALA A 496 4.24 11.50 -37.99
CA ALA A 496 3.93 12.78 -37.35
C ALA A 496 4.83 13.04 -36.13
N ALA A 497 5.06 12.03 -35.28
CA ALA A 497 5.93 12.14 -34.12
C ALA A 497 7.40 12.41 -34.50
N VAL A 498 7.91 11.74 -35.53
CA VAL A 498 9.26 11.98 -36.06
C VAL A 498 9.38 13.41 -36.61
N ALA A 499 8.37 13.91 -37.32
CA ALA A 499 8.37 15.29 -37.80
C ALA A 499 8.36 16.29 -36.64
N ALA A 500 7.54 16.05 -35.60
CA ALA A 500 7.50 16.88 -34.39
C ALA A 500 8.85 16.87 -33.64
N ALA A 501 9.47 15.70 -33.49
CA ALA A 501 10.76 15.55 -32.82
C ALA A 501 11.88 16.30 -33.55
N ARG A 502 11.94 16.24 -34.89
CA ARG A 502 12.91 16.99 -35.70
C ARG A 502 12.71 18.51 -35.65
N ALA A 503 11.49 18.96 -35.39
CA ALA A 503 11.16 20.38 -35.27
C ALA A 503 11.39 20.95 -33.86
N ALA A 504 11.65 20.09 -32.88
CA ALA A 504 11.83 20.45 -31.48
C ALA A 504 13.31 20.42 -31.06
N ASP A 505 13.62 21.10 -29.97
CA ASP A 505 14.95 21.09 -29.37
C ASP A 505 15.08 19.97 -28.31
N VAL A 506 13.94 19.50 -27.79
CA VAL A 506 13.83 18.39 -26.83
C VAL A 506 12.47 17.71 -26.96
N VAL A 507 12.44 16.39 -26.77
CA VAL A 507 11.21 15.60 -26.71
C VAL A 507 10.89 15.23 -25.27
N LEU A 508 9.65 15.44 -24.85
CA LEU A 508 9.05 14.79 -23.69
C LEU A 508 8.25 13.58 -24.20
N LEU A 509 8.76 12.37 -23.99
CA LEU A 509 8.16 11.13 -24.47
C LEU A 509 7.32 10.48 -23.35
N ALA A 510 6.01 10.65 -23.42
CA ALA A 510 5.03 10.15 -22.45
C ALA A 510 4.54 8.74 -22.83
N VAL A 511 5.13 7.72 -22.21
CA VAL A 511 4.91 6.30 -22.51
C VAL A 511 4.72 5.48 -21.23
N GLY A 512 4.22 4.27 -21.37
CA GLY A 512 4.03 3.32 -20.28
C GLY A 512 2.64 2.68 -20.30
N GLU A 513 1.95 2.71 -19.17
CA GLU A 513 0.72 1.95 -18.92
C GLU A 513 -0.53 2.80 -18.83
N SER A 514 -1.64 2.27 -19.34
CA SER A 514 -2.98 2.74 -18.98
C SER A 514 -3.25 2.44 -17.50
N GLN A 515 -4.08 3.25 -16.86
CA GLN A 515 -4.58 2.94 -15.52
C GLN A 515 -5.34 1.62 -15.46
N ARG A 516 -5.88 1.14 -16.59
CA ARG A 516 -6.54 -0.16 -16.72
C ARG A 516 -5.59 -1.35 -16.80
N MET A 517 -4.28 -1.12 -16.81
CA MET A 517 -3.28 -2.21 -16.81
C MET A 517 -2.80 -2.53 -15.40
N SER A 518 -3.30 -1.83 -14.37
CA SER A 518 -2.99 -2.04 -12.96
C SER A 518 -4.28 -2.03 -12.14
N GLY A 519 -4.21 -2.41 -10.87
CA GLY A 519 -5.38 -2.67 -10.03
C GLY A 519 -5.88 -4.11 -10.12
N GLU A 520 -7.11 -4.34 -9.67
CA GLU A 520 -7.69 -5.68 -9.56
C GLU A 520 -7.77 -6.41 -10.89
N ALA A 521 -7.44 -7.71 -10.84
CA ALA A 521 -7.49 -8.61 -11.97
C ALA A 521 -6.68 -8.13 -13.20
N GLN A 522 -5.80 -7.13 -13.03
CA GLN A 522 -4.94 -6.57 -14.09
C GLN A 522 -3.51 -7.09 -13.99
N SER A 523 -3.35 -8.39 -13.70
CA SER A 523 -2.05 -9.04 -13.71
C SER A 523 -1.47 -9.09 -15.13
N ARG A 524 -0.17 -8.87 -15.27
CA ARG A 524 0.53 -8.90 -16.57
C ARG A 524 1.55 -10.02 -16.60
N ALA A 525 1.40 -10.93 -17.57
CA ALA A 525 2.42 -11.95 -17.84
C ALA A 525 3.74 -11.36 -18.35
N SER A 526 3.70 -10.14 -18.92
CA SER A 526 4.88 -9.39 -19.36
C SER A 526 4.78 -7.94 -18.90
N ILE A 527 5.78 -7.51 -18.12
CA ILE A 527 5.85 -6.17 -17.50
C ILE A 527 6.75 -5.24 -18.33
N VAL A 528 6.52 -5.22 -19.65
CA VAL A 528 7.23 -4.35 -20.61
C VAL A 528 6.35 -3.17 -21.04
N ILE A 529 6.96 -2.16 -21.66
CA ILE A 529 6.24 -1.11 -22.38
C ILE A 529 5.54 -1.72 -23.61
N PRO A 530 4.27 -1.37 -23.90
CA PRO A 530 3.56 -1.89 -25.07
C PRO A 530 4.30 -1.68 -26.40
N ALA A 531 4.18 -2.64 -27.32
CA ALA A 531 4.97 -2.69 -28.55
C ALA A 531 4.78 -1.45 -29.45
N ALA A 532 3.54 -0.93 -29.56
CA ALA A 532 3.26 0.27 -30.34
C ALA A 532 4.02 1.50 -29.82
N GLN A 533 4.12 1.62 -28.49
CA GLN A 533 4.86 2.70 -27.83
C GLN A 533 6.37 2.51 -27.93
N MET A 534 6.87 1.27 -27.88
CA MET A 534 8.30 1.01 -28.10
C MET A 534 8.71 1.35 -29.53
N ALA A 535 7.90 0.98 -30.53
CA ALA A 535 8.15 1.36 -31.92
C ALA A 535 8.17 2.90 -32.12
N LEU A 536 7.28 3.62 -31.42
CA LEU A 536 7.31 5.08 -31.37
C LEU A 536 8.62 5.59 -30.74
N ALA A 537 9.02 5.04 -29.60
CA ALA A 537 10.24 5.45 -28.89
C ALA A 537 11.50 5.27 -29.76
N GLU A 538 11.63 4.13 -30.45
CA GLU A 538 12.74 3.86 -31.38
C GLU A 538 12.78 4.86 -32.53
N ALA A 539 11.63 5.12 -33.16
CA ALA A 539 11.55 6.06 -34.28
C ALA A 539 11.89 7.49 -33.87
N VAL A 540 11.45 7.92 -32.69
CA VAL A 540 11.78 9.24 -32.13
C VAL A 540 13.26 9.32 -31.75
N ALA A 541 13.82 8.28 -31.13
CA ALA A 541 15.25 8.23 -30.77
C ALA A 541 16.15 8.31 -32.01
N ALA A 542 15.75 7.68 -33.12
CA ALA A 542 16.47 7.75 -34.40
C ALA A 542 16.56 9.16 -35.01
N THR A 543 15.80 10.14 -34.50
CA THR A 543 15.92 11.54 -34.94
C THR A 543 17.15 12.26 -34.39
N GLY A 544 17.74 11.74 -33.30
CA GLY A 544 18.84 12.38 -32.58
C GLY A 544 18.42 13.54 -31.66
N THR A 545 17.14 13.92 -31.63
CA THR A 545 16.64 14.92 -30.67
C THR A 545 16.70 14.35 -29.24
N PRO A 546 17.24 15.08 -28.24
CA PRO A 546 17.28 14.61 -26.86
C PRO A 546 15.89 14.25 -26.31
N ILE A 547 15.79 13.10 -25.64
CA ILE A 547 14.54 12.58 -25.09
C ILE A 547 14.57 12.62 -23.56
N VAL A 548 13.49 13.14 -22.97
CA VAL A 548 13.10 12.90 -21.58
C VAL A 548 11.93 11.92 -21.59
N VAL A 549 12.12 10.72 -21.07
CA VAL A 549 11.03 9.75 -20.90
C VAL A 549 10.23 10.14 -19.67
N LEU A 550 8.92 10.26 -19.84
CA LEU A 550 7.92 10.39 -18.78
C LEU A 550 7.19 9.04 -18.70
N LEU A 551 7.66 8.17 -17.80
CA LEU A 551 7.20 6.80 -17.64
C LEU A 551 6.00 6.73 -16.69
N ARG A 552 4.81 6.59 -17.25
CA ARG A 552 3.56 6.35 -16.50
C ARG A 552 3.40 4.85 -16.24
N THR A 553 3.28 4.43 -14.98
CA THR A 553 3.16 3.00 -14.63
C THR A 553 2.56 2.79 -13.24
N GLY A 554 1.92 1.64 -13.02
CA GLY A 554 1.45 1.21 -11.70
C GLY A 554 2.36 0.18 -11.00
N ARG A 555 3.50 -0.15 -11.60
CA ARG A 555 4.41 -1.23 -11.17
C ARG A 555 5.85 -0.95 -11.60
N ALA A 556 6.77 -1.83 -11.24
CA ALA A 556 8.07 -1.87 -11.90
C ALA A 556 7.92 -2.42 -13.34
N LEU A 557 8.64 -1.82 -14.28
CA LEU A 557 8.67 -2.27 -15.67
C LEU A 557 10.09 -2.66 -16.09
N VAL A 558 10.18 -3.63 -16.99
CA VAL A 558 11.39 -3.89 -17.75
C VAL A 558 11.57 -2.77 -18.78
N LEU A 559 12.66 -2.03 -18.64
CA LEU A 559 13.02 -0.95 -19.56
C LEU A 559 14.12 -1.45 -20.51
N SER A 560 13.92 -1.27 -21.81
CA SER A 560 14.88 -1.66 -22.84
C SER A 560 15.09 -0.55 -23.87
N ASP A 561 16.12 -0.74 -24.69
CA ASP A 561 16.37 -0.03 -25.94
C ASP A 561 16.23 1.51 -25.85
N ALA A 562 15.49 2.16 -26.75
CA ALA A 562 15.38 3.63 -26.80
C ALA A 562 14.93 4.25 -25.48
N VAL A 563 14.05 3.57 -24.73
CA VAL A 563 13.58 4.05 -23.43
C VAL A 563 14.69 4.01 -22.39
N LEU A 564 15.39 2.87 -22.26
CA LEU A 564 16.50 2.75 -21.29
C LEU A 564 17.71 3.61 -21.67
N LYS A 565 17.96 3.78 -22.98
CA LYS A 565 19.07 4.59 -23.51
C LYS A 565 18.79 6.09 -23.45
N ALA A 566 17.54 6.52 -23.21
CA ALA A 566 17.19 7.94 -23.15
C ALA A 566 18.09 8.70 -22.14
N PRO A 567 18.46 9.96 -22.44
CA PRO A 567 19.27 10.77 -21.52
C PRO A 567 18.61 10.98 -20.15
N ALA A 568 17.29 11.17 -20.10
CA ALA A 568 16.57 11.33 -18.85
C ALA A 568 15.32 10.44 -18.78
N ILE A 569 15.06 9.88 -17.59
CA ILE A 569 13.90 9.03 -17.33
C ILE A 569 13.27 9.44 -15.99
N LEU A 570 12.03 9.89 -16.03
CA LEU A 570 11.19 10.16 -14.87
C LEU A 570 10.11 9.08 -14.76
N VAL A 571 10.03 8.39 -13.63
CA VAL A 571 8.85 7.58 -13.29
C VAL A 571 7.80 8.51 -12.73
N THR A 572 6.75 8.75 -13.52
CA THR A 572 5.67 9.66 -13.15
C THR A 572 4.52 8.94 -12.47
N TRP A 573 4.44 7.61 -12.54
CA TRP A 573 3.33 6.84 -11.96
C TRP A 573 1.95 7.34 -12.47
N PHE A 574 0.91 7.17 -11.65
CA PHE A 574 -0.37 7.88 -11.74
C PHE A 574 -0.49 8.87 -10.57
N LEU A 575 -0.54 10.18 -10.84
CA LEU A 575 -0.38 11.21 -9.80
C LEU A 575 -1.69 11.84 -9.31
N GLY A 576 -2.83 11.48 -9.90
CA GLY A 576 -4.12 11.97 -9.43
C GLY A 576 -4.56 13.28 -10.08
N SER A 577 -5.29 14.10 -9.33
CA SER A 577 -5.97 15.31 -9.84
C SER A 577 -5.03 16.41 -10.36
N GLN A 578 -3.74 16.34 -10.04
CA GLN A 578 -2.73 17.35 -10.43
C GLN A 578 -1.55 16.73 -11.19
N ASP A 579 -1.82 15.70 -12.01
CA ASP A 579 -0.82 14.96 -12.80
C ASP A 579 0.10 15.86 -13.62
N GLY A 580 -0.44 16.59 -14.60
CA GLY A 580 0.36 17.48 -15.43
C GLY A 580 1.11 18.58 -14.66
N PRO A 581 0.46 19.32 -13.73
CA PRO A 581 1.11 20.33 -12.92
C PRO A 581 2.25 19.80 -12.04
N ALA A 582 2.13 18.59 -11.50
CA ALA A 582 3.19 17.95 -10.72
C ALA A 582 4.38 17.56 -11.60
N ILE A 583 4.12 16.96 -12.77
CA ILE A 583 5.17 16.61 -13.75
C ILE A 583 5.90 17.87 -14.23
N ALA A 584 5.17 18.92 -14.56
CA ALA A 584 5.75 20.20 -14.98
C ALA A 584 6.62 20.84 -13.89
N ASP A 585 6.24 20.73 -12.62
CA ASP A 585 7.02 21.26 -11.50
C ASP A 585 8.41 20.61 -11.40
N ILE A 586 8.51 19.31 -11.71
CA ILE A 586 9.79 18.58 -11.79
C ILE A 586 10.51 18.93 -13.09
N VAL A 587 9.91 18.73 -14.26
CA VAL A 587 10.54 18.93 -15.58
C VAL A 587 11.20 20.30 -15.71
N PHE A 588 10.57 21.35 -15.18
CA PHE A 588 11.10 22.72 -15.24
C PHE A 588 11.78 23.19 -13.95
N GLY A 589 12.05 22.28 -13.00
CA GLY A 589 12.83 22.54 -11.80
C GLY A 589 12.23 23.59 -10.86
N LYS A 590 10.89 23.72 -10.83
CA LYS A 590 10.21 24.47 -9.78
C LYS A 590 10.44 23.81 -8.41
N THR A 591 10.44 22.48 -8.42
CA THR A 591 10.84 21.62 -7.31
C THR A 591 11.81 20.59 -7.87
N GLY A 592 12.83 20.21 -7.09
CA GLY A 592 13.75 19.14 -7.46
C GLY A 592 13.14 17.75 -7.18
N PRO A 593 13.49 16.71 -7.95
CA PRO A 593 13.09 15.35 -7.64
C PRO A 593 13.72 14.91 -6.31
N SER A 594 12.89 14.31 -5.47
CA SER A 594 13.25 13.84 -4.11
C SER A 594 12.75 12.43 -3.81
N ALA A 595 11.97 11.83 -4.71
CA ALA A 595 11.44 10.49 -4.56
C ALA A 595 12.52 9.42 -4.79
N ARG A 596 12.29 8.23 -4.22
CA ARG A 596 13.10 7.02 -4.38
C ARG A 596 12.18 5.85 -4.74
N LEU A 597 12.67 4.89 -5.52
CA LEU A 597 11.90 3.72 -5.92
C LEU A 597 11.45 2.90 -4.69
N PRO A 598 10.14 2.66 -4.50
CA PRO A 598 9.62 1.78 -3.45
C PRO A 598 9.62 0.30 -3.88
N VAL A 599 9.99 0.03 -5.14
CA VAL A 599 10.10 -1.30 -5.76
C VAL A 599 11.32 -1.34 -6.68
N SER A 600 11.97 -2.49 -6.76
CA SER A 600 13.11 -2.72 -7.64
C SER A 600 12.64 -2.92 -9.09
N PHE A 601 13.30 -2.27 -10.05
CA PHE A 601 13.05 -2.49 -11.48
C PHE A 601 13.88 -3.67 -11.97
N PRO A 602 13.27 -4.72 -12.56
CA PRO A 602 13.99 -5.91 -13.01
C PRO A 602 14.66 -5.70 -14.37
N HIS A 603 15.63 -6.54 -14.70
CA HIS A 603 16.23 -6.61 -16.04
C HIS A 603 15.33 -7.32 -17.06
N ALA A 604 14.52 -8.27 -16.62
CA ALA A 604 13.59 -9.00 -17.48
C ALA A 604 12.38 -9.50 -16.69
N THR A 605 11.26 -9.74 -17.36
CA THR A 605 10.02 -10.24 -16.74
C THR A 605 10.26 -11.56 -16.00
N GLY A 606 11.07 -12.46 -16.56
CA GLY A 606 11.39 -13.76 -15.96
C GLY A 606 12.26 -13.68 -14.70
N GLN A 607 12.65 -12.47 -14.28
CA GLN A 607 13.29 -12.25 -13.00
C GLN A 607 12.29 -12.22 -11.83
N GLU A 608 11.00 -11.99 -12.12
CA GLU A 608 9.96 -11.92 -11.10
C GLU A 608 9.65 -13.30 -10.48
N PRO A 609 9.47 -13.39 -9.16
CA PRO A 609 9.52 -12.29 -8.19
C PRO A 609 10.95 -11.82 -7.87
N TYR A 610 11.17 -10.51 -7.81
CA TYR A 610 12.45 -9.91 -7.41
C TYR A 610 12.27 -8.85 -6.30
N HIS A 611 13.20 -8.83 -5.34
CA HIS A 611 13.22 -7.84 -4.27
C HIS A 611 14.65 -7.65 -3.70
N TYR A 612 14.94 -6.47 -3.16
CA TYR A 612 16.31 -6.14 -2.71
C TYR A 612 16.77 -6.95 -1.49
N ASP A 613 15.86 -7.27 -0.57
CA ASP A 613 16.12 -8.01 0.68
C ASP A 613 16.08 -9.54 0.46
N HIS A 614 16.57 -10.00 -0.69
CA HIS A 614 16.70 -11.42 -0.99
C HIS A 614 17.82 -12.07 -0.16
N LYS A 615 17.84 -13.41 -0.13
CA LYS A 615 18.87 -14.18 0.58
C LYS A 615 20.07 -14.44 -0.32
N ASN A 616 21.26 -14.51 0.27
CA ASN A 616 22.53 -14.66 -0.46
C ASN A 616 22.69 -15.99 -1.23
N THR A 617 21.88 -17.01 -0.91
CA THR A 617 22.05 -18.42 -1.34
C THR A 617 23.38 -19.05 -0.88
N GLY A 618 23.60 -20.33 -1.20
CA GLY A 618 24.88 -21.01 -0.98
C GLY A 618 25.93 -20.78 -2.08
N ARG A 619 25.56 -20.13 -3.19
CA ARG A 619 26.44 -19.92 -4.36
C ARG A 619 26.26 -18.52 -4.98
N PRO A 620 26.37 -17.42 -4.23
CA PRO A 620 26.24 -16.08 -4.79
C PRO A 620 27.26 -15.84 -5.91
N ASN A 621 26.86 -15.08 -6.93
CA ASN A 621 27.84 -14.53 -7.89
C ASN A 621 28.62 -13.41 -7.18
N PRO A 622 29.97 -13.45 -7.16
CA PRO A 622 30.74 -12.35 -6.60
C PRO A 622 30.58 -11.08 -7.45
N PRO A 623 30.99 -9.91 -6.94
CA PRO A 623 31.11 -8.72 -7.76
C PRO A 623 32.00 -8.96 -9.00
N GLY A 624 31.64 -8.36 -10.13
CA GLY A 624 32.36 -8.51 -11.40
C GLY A 624 31.66 -9.45 -12.38
N PRO A 625 32.41 -10.19 -13.22
CA PRO A 625 31.84 -10.97 -14.31
C PRO A 625 30.95 -12.11 -13.81
N LEU A 626 30.06 -12.56 -14.69
CA LEU A 626 29.22 -13.73 -14.46
C LEU A 626 30.05 -15.01 -14.46
N LEU A 627 29.97 -15.80 -13.38
CA LEU A 627 30.70 -17.05 -13.24
C LEU A 627 29.77 -18.26 -13.40
N GLU A 628 30.31 -19.38 -13.91
CA GLU A 628 29.57 -20.64 -13.95
C GLU A 628 29.27 -21.18 -12.54
N TYR A 629 28.18 -21.95 -12.43
CA TYR A 629 27.73 -22.57 -11.18
C TYR A 629 27.47 -21.58 -10.02
N LYS A 630 27.18 -20.31 -10.32
CA LYS A 630 26.72 -19.29 -9.38
C LYS A 630 25.24 -18.94 -9.61
N ALA A 631 24.59 -18.39 -8.58
CA ALA A 631 23.21 -17.92 -8.62
C ALA A 631 23.13 -16.64 -9.48
N ARG A 632 22.78 -16.83 -10.76
CA ARG A 632 22.63 -15.78 -11.77
C ARG A 632 21.71 -16.27 -12.89
N TYR A 633 21.28 -15.36 -13.75
CA TYR A 633 20.72 -15.69 -15.06
C TYR A 633 21.85 -15.89 -16.07
N ARG A 634 21.52 -16.42 -17.25
CA ARG A 634 22.53 -16.61 -18.31
C ARG A 634 23.03 -15.26 -18.81
N GLU A 635 22.14 -14.29 -18.86
CA GLU A 635 22.29 -12.96 -19.45
C GLU A 635 22.78 -11.91 -18.44
N PHE A 636 22.41 -12.02 -17.17
CA PHE A 636 22.71 -11.01 -16.14
C PHE A 636 22.80 -11.60 -14.72
N ALA A 637 23.41 -10.84 -13.80
CA ALA A 637 23.45 -11.16 -12.38
C ALA A 637 22.06 -11.02 -11.76
N ASN A 638 21.79 -11.66 -10.62
CA ASN A 638 20.53 -11.47 -9.90
C ASN A 638 20.50 -10.09 -9.16
N ALA A 639 20.53 -9.01 -9.93
CA ALA A 639 20.56 -7.62 -9.49
C ALA A 639 19.38 -6.84 -10.10
N ALA A 640 19.08 -5.65 -9.56
CA ALA A 640 18.06 -4.80 -10.15
C ALA A 640 18.66 -3.94 -11.27
N LEU A 641 17.85 -3.63 -12.29
CA LEU A 641 18.18 -2.58 -13.26
C LEU A 641 18.21 -1.21 -12.57
N PHE A 642 17.21 -0.95 -11.72
CA PHE A 642 17.22 0.16 -10.75
C PHE A 642 16.74 -0.39 -9.40
N PRO A 643 17.57 -0.37 -8.35
CA PRO A 643 17.25 -1.02 -7.09
C PRO A 643 16.22 -0.24 -6.28
N PHE A 644 15.57 -0.91 -5.32
CA PHE A 644 14.84 -0.26 -4.23
C PHE A 644 15.65 0.90 -3.66
N GLY A 645 14.96 1.99 -3.35
CA GLY A 645 15.56 3.21 -2.84
C GLY A 645 16.31 4.02 -3.89
N HIS A 646 16.39 3.62 -5.17
CA HIS A 646 17.06 4.43 -6.21
C HIS A 646 16.25 5.65 -6.62
N GLY A 647 16.91 6.79 -6.80
CA GLY A 647 16.31 8.00 -7.34
C GLY A 647 17.30 9.16 -7.24
N LEU A 648 17.47 9.89 -8.34
CA LEU A 648 18.40 11.00 -8.44
C LEU A 648 17.74 12.30 -7.98
N THR A 649 18.58 13.27 -7.62
CA THR A 649 18.18 14.67 -7.42
C THR A 649 18.77 15.54 -8.53
N TYR A 650 18.45 16.84 -8.55
CA TYR A 650 19.17 17.79 -9.41
C TYR A 650 20.48 18.30 -8.80
N GLY A 651 20.70 18.09 -7.50
CA GLY A 651 22.01 18.29 -6.88
C GLY A 651 22.90 17.05 -7.07
N ALA A 652 24.17 17.18 -6.71
CA ALA A 652 25.11 16.06 -6.71
C ALA A 652 25.38 15.67 -5.26
N ILE A 653 24.85 14.53 -4.83
CA ILE A 653 24.92 14.10 -3.43
C ILE A 653 26.05 13.10 -3.23
N ASP A 654 26.94 13.43 -2.31
CA ASP A 654 28.08 12.60 -1.93
C ASP A 654 27.93 12.10 -0.49
N TYR A 655 28.30 10.83 -0.27
CA TYR A 655 28.35 10.19 1.03
C TYR A 655 29.83 10.10 1.43
N GLU A 656 30.32 11.01 2.26
CA GLU A 656 31.76 11.28 2.41
C GLU A 656 32.44 10.44 3.52
N SER A 657 31.77 10.22 4.66
CA SER A 657 32.38 9.55 5.81
C SER A 657 31.37 8.81 6.67
N LEU A 658 31.81 7.75 7.37
CA LEU A 658 31.03 6.98 8.35
C LEU A 658 31.70 7.02 9.73
N ASP A 659 30.91 7.28 10.77
CA ASP A 659 31.28 7.16 12.18
C ASP A 659 30.36 6.14 12.86
N LEU A 660 30.95 5.02 13.30
CA LEU A 660 30.29 3.94 14.04
C LEU A 660 30.58 4.00 15.54
N GLY A 661 31.26 5.04 16.03
CA GLY A 661 31.76 5.12 17.41
C GLY A 661 32.59 3.89 17.77
N ALA A 662 32.20 3.18 18.83
CA ALA A 662 32.88 1.97 19.27
C ALA A 662 32.59 0.73 18.41
N ALA A 663 31.71 0.82 17.41
CA ALA A 663 31.27 -0.28 16.56
C ALA A 663 30.78 -1.52 17.35
N ARG A 664 30.18 -1.27 18.52
CA ARG A 664 29.63 -2.29 19.42
C ARG A 664 28.26 -1.86 19.92
N LEU A 665 27.30 -2.76 19.82
CA LEU A 665 25.98 -2.63 20.40
C LEU A 665 25.87 -3.64 21.54
N SER A 666 25.69 -3.19 22.78
CA SER A 666 25.34 -4.10 23.88
C SER A 666 23.86 -4.45 23.83
N THR A 667 23.49 -5.57 24.47
CA THR A 667 22.11 -6.06 24.56
C THR A 667 21.09 -4.99 25.00
N ASP A 668 21.43 -4.13 25.98
CA ASP A 668 20.56 -3.04 26.46
C ASP A 668 20.97 -1.65 25.93
N GLY A 669 21.95 -1.62 25.02
CA GLY A 669 22.58 -0.39 24.54
C GLY A 669 21.91 0.24 23.34
N ALA A 670 22.59 1.24 22.80
CA ALA A 670 22.28 1.84 21.52
C ALA A 670 23.59 2.12 20.76
N LEU A 671 23.56 1.92 19.45
CA LEU A 671 24.65 2.26 18.56
C LEU A 671 24.24 3.48 17.75
N THR A 672 24.89 4.62 17.99
CA THR A 672 24.71 5.80 17.15
C THR A 672 25.63 5.71 15.96
N VAL A 673 25.06 5.76 14.76
CA VAL A 673 25.80 5.73 13.50
C VAL A 673 25.60 7.06 12.80
N ARG A 674 26.69 7.65 12.29
CA ARG A 674 26.65 8.95 11.62
C ARG A 674 27.29 8.87 10.24
N ALA A 675 26.70 9.56 9.28
CA ALA A 675 27.31 9.78 7.97
C ALA A 675 27.32 11.27 7.62
N THR A 676 28.37 11.72 6.95
CA THR A 676 28.43 13.08 6.37
C THR A 676 27.90 13.02 4.95
N ILE A 677 26.85 13.80 4.68
CA ILE A 677 26.21 13.91 3.37
C ILE A 677 26.49 15.31 2.84
N ALA A 678 27.02 15.39 1.63
CA ALA A 678 27.39 16.65 1.00
C ALA A 678 26.61 16.85 -0.30
N ASN A 679 26.31 18.10 -0.64
CA ASN A 679 25.86 18.46 -1.97
C ASN A 679 26.97 19.18 -2.73
N GLY A 680 27.75 18.43 -3.52
CA GLY A 680 28.80 18.96 -4.39
C GLY A 680 28.28 19.66 -5.65
N GLY A 681 26.97 19.65 -5.88
CA GLY A 681 26.35 20.22 -7.07
C GLY A 681 26.08 21.72 -6.97
N THR A 682 25.45 22.26 -8.03
CA THR A 682 25.09 23.69 -8.14
C THR A 682 23.63 23.97 -7.81
N ARG A 683 22.83 22.94 -7.52
CA ARG A 683 21.40 23.05 -7.21
C ARG A 683 21.11 22.48 -5.83
N ALA A 684 20.17 23.08 -5.13
CA ALA A 684 19.65 22.51 -3.89
C ALA A 684 18.99 21.16 -4.17
N ALA A 685 19.10 20.26 -3.20
CA ALA A 685 18.60 18.90 -3.30
C ALA A 685 17.99 18.45 -1.98
N GLU A 686 17.01 17.55 -2.08
CA GLU A 686 16.49 16.82 -0.94
C GLU A 686 16.82 15.34 -1.13
N GLU A 687 17.61 14.80 -0.21
CA GLU A 687 18.11 13.43 -0.24
C GLU A 687 17.37 12.54 0.76
N VAL A 688 17.05 11.31 0.37
CA VAL A 688 16.58 10.26 1.28
C VAL A 688 17.75 9.35 1.63
N VAL A 689 18.40 9.65 2.75
CA VAL A 689 19.54 8.90 3.29
C VAL A 689 19.03 7.64 3.95
N GLN A 690 19.45 6.46 3.46
CA GLN A 690 18.89 5.17 3.87
C GLN A 690 19.93 4.35 4.65
N LEU A 691 19.51 3.78 5.77
CA LEU A 691 20.30 2.90 6.62
C LEU A 691 19.90 1.45 6.39
N TYR A 692 20.85 0.64 5.94
CA TYR A 692 20.70 -0.80 5.74
C TYR A 692 21.62 -1.58 6.67
N ILE A 693 21.19 -2.79 7.04
CA ILE A 693 22.06 -3.76 7.70
C ILE A 693 22.05 -5.11 7.01
N ARG A 694 23.04 -5.93 7.33
CA ARG A 694 23.08 -7.37 7.07
C ARG A 694 23.63 -8.06 8.31
N ASP A 695 22.88 -8.99 8.84
CA ASP A 695 23.40 -9.97 9.79
C ASP A 695 24.21 -11.03 9.04
N LEU A 696 25.51 -11.13 9.36
CA LEU A 696 26.44 -11.97 8.58
C LEU A 696 26.29 -13.46 8.90
N ALA A 697 25.83 -13.81 10.10
CA ALA A 697 25.69 -15.20 10.52
C ALA A 697 24.66 -15.31 11.64
N ALA A 698 23.60 -16.07 11.36
CA ALA A 698 22.55 -16.37 12.31
C ALA A 698 22.08 -17.82 12.16
N SER A 699 21.28 -18.31 13.11
CA SER A 699 20.65 -19.64 13.08
C SER A 699 19.73 -19.89 11.89
N VAL A 700 19.31 -18.81 11.21
CA VAL A 700 18.57 -18.86 9.94
C VAL A 700 19.19 -17.89 8.95
N THR A 701 19.09 -18.19 7.66
CA THR A 701 19.63 -17.33 6.61
C THR A 701 18.94 -15.96 6.60
N ARG A 702 19.75 -14.90 6.65
CA ARG A 702 19.31 -13.51 6.68
C ARG A 702 19.41 -12.84 5.30
N PRO A 703 18.58 -11.82 5.00
CA PRO A 703 18.68 -11.03 3.78
C PRO A 703 20.07 -10.42 3.55
N VAL A 704 20.41 -10.17 2.28
CA VAL A 704 21.69 -9.53 1.92
C VAL A 704 21.76 -8.07 2.39
N ARG A 705 20.61 -7.39 2.47
CA ARG A 705 20.42 -6.06 3.06
C ARG A 705 18.97 -5.93 3.56
N GLU A 706 18.77 -5.21 4.65
CA GLU A 706 17.45 -4.86 5.20
C GLU A 706 17.44 -3.38 5.59
N LEU A 707 16.45 -2.62 5.14
CA LEU A 707 16.25 -1.23 5.53
C LEU A 707 15.86 -1.17 7.01
N LYS A 708 16.57 -0.35 7.80
CA LYS A 708 16.30 -0.16 9.23
C LYS A 708 15.89 1.26 9.59
N ALA A 709 16.29 2.25 8.78
CA ALA A 709 15.83 3.62 8.93
C ALA A 709 16.10 4.42 7.66
N PHE A 710 15.45 5.58 7.54
CA PHE A 710 15.84 6.60 6.58
C PHE A 710 15.64 8.00 7.17
N ARG A 711 16.29 8.99 6.56
CA ARG A 711 16.16 10.42 6.89
C ARG A 711 16.12 11.24 5.60
N ARG A 712 15.16 12.17 5.54
CA ARG A 712 15.11 13.18 4.48
C ARG A 712 15.94 14.38 4.92
N VAL A 713 16.86 14.83 4.07
CA VAL A 713 17.74 15.97 4.34
C VAL A 713 17.74 16.94 3.17
N ALA A 714 17.57 18.22 3.47
CA ALA A 714 17.65 19.28 2.48
C ALA A 714 19.06 19.91 2.52
N LEU A 715 19.72 19.95 1.37
CA LEU A 715 21.10 20.41 1.23
C LEU A 715 21.19 21.50 0.16
N LYS A 716 21.68 22.68 0.54
CA LYS A 716 22.06 23.75 -0.39
C LYS A 716 23.33 23.36 -1.18
N PRO A 717 23.61 24.00 -2.33
CA PRO A 717 24.89 23.82 -3.01
C PRO A 717 26.08 24.06 -2.08
N GLY A 718 27.02 23.11 -2.04
CA GLY A 718 28.21 23.13 -1.19
C GLY A 718 27.98 22.78 0.29
N GLU A 719 26.73 22.54 0.72
CA GLU A 719 26.40 22.22 2.10
C GLU A 719 26.84 20.79 2.47
N ARG A 720 27.24 20.62 3.73
CA ARG A 720 27.53 19.32 4.37
C ARG A 720 26.68 19.18 5.61
N GLN A 721 26.02 18.04 5.77
CA GLN A 721 25.23 17.72 6.95
C GLN A 721 25.62 16.36 7.50
N VAL A 722 25.76 16.28 8.83
CA VAL A 722 25.91 15.00 9.53
C VAL A 722 24.52 14.43 9.81
N VAL A 723 24.24 13.26 9.24
CA VAL A 723 23.01 12.50 9.48
C VAL A 723 23.28 11.43 10.51
N SER A 724 22.41 11.33 11.52
CA SER A 724 22.57 10.39 12.62
C SER A 724 21.39 9.43 12.72
N PHE A 725 21.72 8.15 12.85
CA PHE A 725 20.80 7.07 13.14
C PHE A 725 21.14 6.44 14.49
N THR A 726 20.15 5.84 15.13
CA THR A 726 20.34 5.07 16.36
C THR A 726 19.79 3.68 16.13
N LEU A 727 20.66 2.67 16.24
CA LEU A 727 20.30 1.26 16.22
C LEU A 727 20.20 0.73 17.65
N ARG A 728 19.18 -0.08 17.89
CA ARG A 728 18.92 -0.81 19.12
C ARG A 728 18.78 -2.28 18.82
N ARG A 729 18.81 -3.11 19.87
CA ARG A 729 18.58 -4.55 19.77
C ARG A 729 17.31 -4.89 19.00
N ASP A 730 16.24 -4.13 19.22
CA ASP A 730 14.94 -4.36 18.58
C ASP A 730 14.97 -4.18 17.05
N ASP A 731 15.87 -3.33 16.53
CA ASP A 731 16.04 -3.13 15.09
C ASP A 731 16.70 -4.34 14.40
N LEU A 732 17.34 -5.21 15.20
CA LEU A 732 18.06 -6.40 14.76
C LEU A 732 17.24 -7.68 14.92
N LEU A 733 16.01 -7.59 15.45
CA LEU A 733 15.17 -8.75 15.67
C LEU A 733 14.81 -9.44 14.35
N PHE A 734 14.83 -10.77 14.40
CA PHE A 734 14.34 -11.64 13.35
C PHE A 734 13.60 -12.84 13.94
N ILE A 735 12.90 -13.62 13.13
CA ILE A 735 12.20 -14.81 13.62
C ILE A 735 13.20 -15.96 13.75
N GLY A 736 13.32 -16.58 14.93
CA GLY A 736 14.25 -17.68 15.20
C GLY A 736 13.80 -19.03 14.61
N GLN A 737 14.58 -20.09 14.80
CA GLN A 737 14.24 -21.44 14.31
C GLN A 737 12.92 -21.98 14.89
N ASP A 738 12.59 -21.56 16.12
CA ASP A 738 11.37 -21.88 16.86
C ASP A 738 10.18 -20.95 16.56
N LEU A 739 10.31 -20.08 15.56
CA LEU A 739 9.32 -19.08 15.15
C LEU A 739 9.05 -17.96 16.18
N VAL A 740 9.96 -17.77 17.15
CA VAL A 740 9.90 -16.68 18.13
C VAL A 740 10.85 -15.55 17.73
N PRO A 741 10.47 -14.26 17.90
CA PRO A 741 11.41 -13.16 17.69
C PRO A 741 12.66 -13.29 18.56
N THR A 742 13.83 -13.21 17.93
CA THR A 742 15.14 -13.33 18.58
C THR A 742 16.16 -12.42 17.91
N VAL A 743 17.32 -12.28 18.54
CA VAL A 743 18.51 -11.69 17.94
C VAL A 743 19.74 -12.32 18.59
N GLU A 744 20.72 -12.62 17.75
CA GLU A 744 21.91 -13.39 18.11
C GLU A 744 23.14 -12.46 18.16
N PRO A 745 24.02 -12.60 19.16
CA PRO A 745 25.31 -11.91 19.16
C PRO A 745 26.10 -12.27 17.91
N GLY A 746 26.71 -11.28 17.27
CA GLY A 746 27.28 -11.49 15.95
C GLY A 746 27.80 -10.23 15.29
N ARG A 747 28.35 -10.41 14.10
CA ARG A 747 28.82 -9.31 13.24
C ARG A 747 27.71 -8.90 12.29
N PHE A 748 27.57 -7.59 12.15
CA PHE A 748 26.64 -6.97 11.23
C PHE A 748 27.42 -6.06 10.28
N HIS A 749 27.10 -6.14 8.99
CA HIS A 749 27.50 -5.12 8.03
C HIS A 749 26.41 -4.06 7.95
N LEU A 750 26.80 -2.80 7.84
CA LEU A 750 25.92 -1.64 7.79
C LEU A 750 26.28 -0.76 6.60
N TRP A 751 25.26 -0.18 5.97
CA TRP A 751 25.41 0.83 4.93
C TRP A 751 24.55 2.05 5.25
N ILE A 752 25.10 3.24 5.06
CA ILE A 752 24.33 4.46 4.85
C ILE A 752 24.51 4.84 3.38
N ALA A 753 23.45 4.68 2.59
CA ALA A 753 23.53 4.69 1.13
C ALA A 753 22.31 5.38 0.50
N PRO A 754 22.43 5.84 -0.77
CA PRO A 754 21.32 6.43 -1.50
C PRO A 754 20.32 5.40 -2.05
N SER A 755 20.65 4.11 -2.06
CA SER A 755 19.76 3.03 -2.49
C SER A 755 20.22 1.67 -1.96
N ALA A 756 19.38 0.65 -2.10
CA ALA A 756 19.63 -0.68 -1.58
C ALA A 756 20.82 -1.40 -2.23
N GLN A 757 21.30 -1.00 -3.42
CA GLN A 757 22.48 -1.61 -4.06
C GLN A 757 23.62 -0.63 -4.31
N ALA A 758 23.51 0.61 -3.82
CA ALA A 758 24.63 1.55 -3.80
C ALA A 758 25.62 1.21 -2.68
N GLU A 759 26.89 1.56 -2.87
CA GLU A 759 27.92 1.38 -1.83
C GLU A 759 27.77 2.40 -0.69
N GLY A 760 27.48 3.67 -1.02
CA GLY A 760 27.38 4.75 -0.03
C GLY A 760 28.62 4.80 0.87
N VAL A 761 28.40 4.91 2.19
CA VAL A 761 29.43 4.62 3.19
C VAL A 761 29.02 3.39 4.01
N SER A 762 29.98 2.53 4.31
CA SER A 762 29.73 1.23 4.93
C SER A 762 30.77 0.83 5.96
N GLY A 763 30.40 -0.08 6.85
CA GLY A 763 31.28 -0.59 7.90
C GLY A 763 30.63 -1.70 8.72
N GLU A 764 31.39 -2.31 9.63
CA GLU A 764 30.90 -3.41 10.46
C GLU A 764 30.76 -3.00 11.92
N PHE A 765 29.76 -3.55 12.60
CA PHE A 765 29.62 -3.48 14.05
C PHE A 765 29.31 -4.86 14.64
N GLN A 766 29.50 -5.00 15.96
CA GLN A 766 29.23 -6.25 16.68
C GLN A 766 28.12 -6.07 17.72
N LEU A 767 27.14 -6.97 17.72
CA LEU A 767 26.23 -7.14 18.86
C LEU A 767 26.92 -8.03 19.90
N VAL A 768 27.08 -7.51 21.12
CA VAL A 768 27.78 -8.16 22.24
C VAL A 768 26.87 -8.49 23.43
#